data_AF-A0A3S0H709-F1
#
_entry.id   AF-A0A3S0H709-F1
#
_cell.length_a   1.000
_cell.length_b   1.000
_cell.length_c   1.000
_cell.angle_alpha   90.00
_cell.angle_beta   90.00
_cell.angle_gamma   90.00
#
_symmetry.space_group_name_H-M   'P 1'
#
loop_
_entity.id
_entity.type
_entity.pdbx_description
1 polymer ?
#
loop_
_entity_poly.entity_id
_entity_poly.type
_entity_poly.pdbx_seq_one_letter_code
_entity_poly.pdbx_strand_id
1 'polypeptide(L)'
;MTTLLPRLLTVLTVALAWCWPGAAAQAQQPGSPAQSWSPALADPGYAARKLQRVSGALATPPRQTPRAGSTGAPAAAQLPACFVPLDTTAGSGWQHLSRQPGFADDSYKGPIPLGFDFSLYGSRYSEVYINTNGNISFGQGFTTYTASGLPVSTPMIAPFWSDVDTEVSDTLVTPYPSGNIWFKRFPDRLVVTWNRVAYFSRQADKKNTFQLTILANTAPGFTGDDVFFAYGDMQWTTGNADGGANGFGGVPATAGVNKGDGVNFIQIGRFNMAGSSHPNNVDPSGVDWLDNQCFSFKVGGSSNNIPPSVTGMPAGNTITLGLGETRNLSLQFLGPEVNQSVQVTTTTGGQCNTTVTSTGGPNPTVNLSITGAACNLGTRTISFVAIDNGSPVASQQFTLTVIVQAVNTWTGAVSSVYTNPANWSANALPSATDDVVIPAGVPNMPVLSTAAAANNVSIASGASLTVAAGGVYSLGGNLSNNGQLLGAGTLQTTGAAQQTFAGTGSASLANATIGAAGTVLSQPLAIGRLLTLNGNLTSNGNLTLRSRPDGSETAMVVNNGAAVVSGNATVERFIGPATGAQMGYRHLASPVTNTTLSDLATGSFTPVLNPAYNNAPNPGLVTPFPNVFSYDQTRVSSGAAVADFDKGWVSPVTNIMFSTFGYTVNLMGGQVMDFVGTLGNGTYNRVSLGRVPGAQGGWHLLGNPYPAPIRFSQLTLTGLDNAVYVYRSTGQYTGSYSSFVNGVPVNGGSDVLPMGQAFFVRTSVPGTNGSIAFANSARLTTYQNPALQRTATTETRPLLQLDLRSASGAATDQVAVYFEQGATAGFDARFDAFHLSSGNSVQLGVLAGAQELSISGLPTLGTSAVTVPLAVRVAQSGSYTLQVAQLLNLPLGWTATLRDAQTGAVVDLQQQPSYRCSIVAGEAPGRFAVVFDQPRVTATAPAQLEAAVSVYPNPARGTVTLGLPAATRPVQVSILNALGQQVLTQVVAPARAVPLPLQQLAKGVYSVRVALPEGTVTKRLVIE
;
A
#
# COMPACT_ATOMS: atom_id res chain seq x y z
N MET A 1 6.35 58.25 -33.42
CA MET A 1 4.94 58.64 -33.60
C MET A 1 4.14 57.90 -32.54
N THR A 2 3.69 58.49 -31.42
CA THR A 2 2.69 59.58 -31.21
C THR A 2 1.25 59.05 -31.21
N THR A 3 0.36 59.31 -30.22
CA THR A 3 0.49 59.99 -28.90
C THR A 3 -0.79 59.78 -28.05
N LEU A 4 -0.63 59.69 -26.72
CA LEU A 4 -1.48 60.22 -25.62
C LEU A 4 -2.99 59.89 -25.44
N LEU A 5 -3.36 59.92 -24.14
CA LEU A 5 -4.68 59.94 -23.44
C LEU A 5 -5.58 61.14 -23.85
N PRO A 6 -6.90 61.29 -23.49
CA PRO A 6 -7.48 60.99 -22.14
C PRO A 6 -9.01 60.70 -21.91
N ARG A 7 -9.33 60.20 -20.68
CA ARG A 7 -10.46 60.53 -19.74
C ARG A 7 -11.98 60.46 -20.10
N LEU A 8 -12.75 59.76 -19.20
CA LEU A 8 -14.10 60.06 -18.62
C LEU A 8 -15.33 60.22 -19.56
N LEU A 9 -16.63 60.07 -19.21
CA LEU A 9 -17.48 59.36 -18.19
C LEU A 9 -19.00 59.69 -18.58
N THR A 10 -20.16 59.23 -18.07
CA THR A 10 -20.68 58.39 -16.95
C THR A 10 -22.16 57.96 -17.22
N VAL A 11 -22.63 56.77 -16.77
CA VAL A 11 -24.01 56.49 -16.20
C VAL A 11 -25.26 56.66 -17.13
N LEU A 12 -26.45 56.01 -16.99
CA LEU A 12 -27.23 55.50 -15.82
C LEU A 12 -28.02 54.17 -16.07
N THR A 13 -28.28 53.48 -14.95
CA THR A 13 -28.96 52.20 -14.61
C THR A 13 -30.46 52.04 -15.02
N VAL A 14 -31.21 50.93 -14.85
CA VAL A 14 -31.49 50.06 -13.66
C VAL A 14 -32.10 48.67 -14.02
N ALA A 15 -31.63 47.59 -13.37
CA ALA A 15 -32.23 46.28 -12.96
C ALA A 15 -33.25 45.51 -13.87
N LEU A 16 -33.44 44.18 -13.85
CA LEU A 16 -33.10 42.98 -13.01
C LEU A 16 -33.16 41.73 -13.97
N ALA A 17 -32.82 40.45 -13.71
CA ALA A 17 -32.48 39.68 -12.50
C ALA A 17 -31.63 38.40 -12.79
N TRP A 18 -31.11 37.80 -11.71
CA TRP A 18 -30.77 36.38 -11.45
C TRP A 18 -30.85 35.33 -12.59
N CYS A 19 -29.70 34.87 -13.12
CA CYS A 19 -29.10 33.54 -12.78
C CYS A 19 -27.77 33.25 -13.54
N TRP A 20 -27.03 32.23 -13.07
CA TRP A 20 -25.70 31.75 -13.52
C TRP A 20 -25.80 30.71 -14.69
N PRO A 21 -24.72 30.24 -15.38
CA PRO A 21 -23.34 30.02 -14.86
C PRO A 21 -22.10 30.17 -15.81
N GLY A 22 -20.91 30.03 -15.22
CA GLY A 22 -19.68 29.49 -15.87
C GLY A 22 -18.68 30.54 -16.40
N ALA A 23 -17.35 30.40 -16.27
CA ALA A 23 -16.50 29.39 -15.60
C ALA A 23 -15.21 30.10 -15.08
N ALA A 24 -14.24 29.50 -14.37
CA ALA A 24 -14.03 28.10 -13.99
C ALA A 24 -13.39 28.01 -12.58
N ALA A 25 -13.54 26.87 -11.90
CA ALA A 25 -12.87 26.59 -10.63
C ALA A 25 -11.74 25.56 -10.82
N GLN A 26 -10.54 25.85 -10.30
CA GLN A 26 -9.51 24.84 -10.08
C GLN A 26 -9.62 24.34 -8.64
N ALA A 27 -9.95 23.06 -8.46
CA ALA A 27 -10.12 22.44 -7.14
C ALA A 27 -8.86 21.68 -6.69
N GLN A 28 -8.43 21.97 -5.46
CA GLN A 28 -7.79 21.10 -4.47
C GLN A 28 -6.89 19.95 -4.95
N GLN A 29 -5.59 20.07 -4.66
CA GLN A 29 -4.72 18.92 -4.32
C GLN A 29 -4.77 18.73 -2.78
N PRO A 30 -5.08 17.53 -2.26
CA PRO A 30 -5.13 17.27 -0.81
C PRO A 30 -3.89 16.52 -0.27
N GLY A 31 -3.60 16.68 1.02
CA GLY A 31 -2.92 15.63 1.80
C GLY A 31 -1.44 15.82 2.18
N SER A 32 -0.98 17.04 2.46
CA SER A 32 0.27 17.23 3.22
C SER A 32 0.22 16.49 4.57
N PRO A 33 1.33 15.89 5.07
CA PRO A 33 1.40 15.44 6.46
C PRO A 33 1.19 16.62 7.42
N ALA A 34 0.73 16.35 8.64
CA ALA A 34 0.59 17.37 9.69
C ALA A 34 1.99 17.90 10.09
N GLN A 35 2.40 19.00 9.47
CA GLN A 35 3.60 19.72 9.87
C GLN A 35 3.34 20.42 11.21
N SER A 36 4.23 20.22 12.18
CA SER A 36 4.36 21.10 13.34
C SER A 36 4.76 22.49 12.84
N TRP A 37 3.77 23.37 12.63
CA TRP A 37 3.98 24.58 11.82
C TRP A 37 4.36 25.75 12.71
N SER A 38 5.67 25.91 12.93
CA SER A 38 6.26 27.15 13.44
C SER A 38 6.79 27.99 12.27
N PRO A 39 5.99 28.91 11.70
CA PRO A 39 6.43 29.82 10.63
C PRO A 39 7.47 30.86 11.09
N ALA A 40 7.93 30.81 12.35
CA ALA A 40 9.05 31.60 12.83
C ALA A 40 10.39 31.08 12.31
N LEU A 41 10.49 29.77 12.01
CA LEU A 41 11.75 29.10 11.69
C LEU A 41 12.15 29.16 10.21
N ALA A 42 11.30 29.74 9.36
CA ALA A 42 11.38 29.62 7.90
C ALA A 42 11.72 30.93 7.15
N ASP A 43 12.23 31.97 7.84
CA ASP A 43 12.64 33.25 7.23
C ASP A 43 14.17 33.46 7.35
N PRO A 44 14.95 33.19 6.28
CA PRO A 44 16.40 33.41 6.28
C PRO A 44 16.80 34.89 6.41
N GLY A 45 15.95 35.82 5.98
CA GLY A 45 16.20 37.25 6.08
C GLY A 45 16.04 37.79 7.50
N TYR A 46 15.16 37.18 8.29
CA TYR A 46 14.92 37.48 9.71
C TYR A 46 16.18 37.20 10.56
N ALA A 47 16.77 36.00 10.45
CA ALA A 47 18.01 35.66 11.13
C ALA A 47 19.20 36.56 10.71
N ALA A 48 19.33 36.86 9.42
CA ALA A 48 20.36 37.77 8.90
C ALA A 48 20.24 39.19 9.46
N ARG A 49 19.01 39.69 9.70
CA ARG A 49 18.76 41.02 10.27
C ARG A 49 19.09 41.10 11.78
N LYS A 50 18.88 40.03 12.56
CA LYS A 50 19.31 39.96 13.98
C LYS A 50 20.84 40.00 14.08
N LEU A 51 21.56 39.28 13.21
CA LEU A 51 23.03 39.29 13.12
C LEU A 51 23.63 40.66 12.78
N GLN A 52 23.08 41.40 11.80
CA GLN A 52 23.64 42.68 11.34
C GLN A 52 23.67 43.79 12.42
N ARG A 53 22.81 43.74 13.44
CA ARG A 53 22.75 44.78 14.49
C ARG A 53 23.75 44.56 15.62
N VAL A 54 24.22 43.33 15.86
CA VAL A 54 25.21 43.02 16.90
C VAL A 54 26.61 43.51 16.51
N SER A 55 26.94 43.54 15.22
CA SER A 55 28.22 44.02 14.68
C SER A 55 28.40 45.55 14.66
N GLY A 56 27.47 46.33 15.22
CA GLY A 56 27.43 47.79 15.08
C GLY A 56 28.30 48.61 16.05
N ALA A 57 28.81 48.01 17.14
CA ALA A 57 29.55 48.72 18.19
C ALA A 57 31.02 48.28 18.25
N LEU A 58 31.94 49.15 17.84
CA LEU A 58 33.38 48.85 17.76
C LEU A 58 34.19 49.46 18.92
N ALA A 59 34.75 48.58 19.75
CA ALA A 59 36.01 48.80 20.47
C ALA A 59 36.71 47.45 20.73
N THR A 60 38.03 47.39 20.56
CA THR A 60 38.93 46.22 20.77
C THR A 60 40.26 46.75 21.33
N PRO A 61 41.27 45.95 21.79
CA PRO A 61 41.52 44.49 21.70
C PRO A 61 41.82 43.86 23.12
N PRO A 62 42.43 42.65 23.32
CA PRO A 62 43.00 41.69 22.38
C PRO A 62 42.62 40.20 22.54
N ARG A 63 42.03 39.66 21.47
CA ARG A 63 42.38 38.40 20.77
C ARG A 63 43.31 37.39 21.48
N GLN A 64 42.75 36.23 21.83
CA GLN A 64 43.38 34.94 21.55
C GLN A 64 42.64 34.25 20.38
N THR A 65 43.25 33.25 19.74
CA THR A 65 42.83 32.80 18.38
C THR A 65 42.18 31.42 18.32
N PRO A 66 40.96 31.30 17.78
CA PRO A 66 40.45 30.04 17.23
C PRO A 66 41.14 29.71 15.89
N ARG A 67 41.36 28.41 15.62
CA ARG A 67 41.92 27.89 14.37
C ARG A 67 40.79 27.64 13.36
N ALA A 68 41.04 27.88 12.07
CA ALA A 68 40.00 27.84 11.02
C ALA A 68 39.43 26.43 10.77
N GLY A 69 38.14 26.30 10.41
CA GLY A 69 37.58 25.00 10.05
C GLY A 69 36.07 24.80 9.81
N SER A 70 35.20 25.82 9.71
CA SER A 70 33.77 25.56 9.40
C SER A 70 33.02 26.73 8.75
N THR A 71 32.66 26.61 7.47
CA THR A 71 31.65 27.45 6.81
C THR A 71 30.26 26.81 6.95
N GLY A 72 29.71 26.82 8.16
CA GLY A 72 28.32 26.46 8.42
C GLY A 72 27.40 27.69 8.33
N ALA A 73 26.21 27.53 7.77
CA ALA A 73 25.13 28.50 7.99
C ALA A 73 24.71 28.49 9.48
N PRO A 74 24.21 29.60 10.04
CA PRO A 74 23.67 29.60 11.41
C PRO A 74 22.56 28.56 11.54
N ALA A 75 22.58 27.77 12.61
CA ALA A 75 21.49 26.85 12.92
C ALA A 75 20.20 27.64 13.19
N ALA A 76 19.07 27.15 12.68
CA ALA A 76 17.76 27.72 13.03
C ALA A 76 17.50 27.53 14.52
N ALA A 77 17.08 28.59 15.22
CA ALA A 77 16.79 28.54 16.64
C ALA A 77 15.60 27.61 16.91
N GLN A 78 15.83 26.50 17.62
CA GLN A 78 14.81 25.49 17.88
C GLN A 78 13.91 25.96 19.03
N LEU A 79 12.58 26.01 18.79
CA LEU A 79 11.59 26.29 19.84
C LEU A 79 11.81 25.37 21.06
N PRO A 80 11.63 25.88 22.29
CA PRO A 80 11.94 25.11 23.49
C PRO A 80 10.94 23.97 23.71
N ALA A 81 11.37 22.91 24.36
CA ALA A 81 10.60 21.67 24.46
C ALA A 81 9.32 21.76 25.31
N CYS A 82 9.13 22.84 26.08
CA CYS A 82 7.86 23.15 26.75
C CYS A 82 6.80 23.74 25.80
N PHE A 83 7.17 24.17 24.59
CA PHE A 83 6.26 24.74 23.61
C PHE A 83 5.43 23.64 22.95
N VAL A 84 4.15 23.57 23.28
CA VAL A 84 3.19 22.64 22.70
C VAL A 84 3.04 22.94 21.20
N PRO A 85 3.27 21.96 20.29
CA PRO A 85 3.19 22.19 18.85
C PRO A 85 1.84 22.74 18.38
N LEU A 86 1.89 23.88 17.69
CA LEU A 86 0.75 24.46 16.98
C LEU A 86 0.53 23.68 15.68
N ASP A 87 -0.67 23.12 15.54
CA ASP A 87 -1.12 22.38 14.36
C ASP A 87 -2.32 23.11 13.76
N THR A 88 -2.09 23.78 12.63
CA THR A 88 -3.09 24.57 11.93
C THR A 88 -3.93 23.75 10.92
N THR A 89 -3.78 22.43 10.88
CA THR A 89 -4.55 21.58 9.96
C THR A 89 -6.03 21.49 10.33
N ALA A 90 -6.89 21.38 9.31
CA ALA A 90 -8.33 21.30 9.49
C ALA A 90 -8.71 19.99 10.21
N GLY A 91 -9.15 20.11 11.47
CA GLY A 91 -9.47 18.98 12.35
C GLY A 91 -8.55 18.83 13.57
N SER A 92 -7.45 19.59 13.65
CA SER A 92 -6.51 19.55 14.79
C SER A 92 -7.12 19.95 16.14
N GLY A 93 -8.27 20.64 16.13
CA GLY A 93 -8.94 21.16 17.32
C GLY A 93 -8.38 22.49 17.86
N TRP A 94 -7.36 23.07 17.21
CA TRP A 94 -6.92 24.43 17.49
C TRP A 94 -7.94 25.46 16.96
N GLN A 95 -8.14 26.54 17.71
CA GLN A 95 -9.07 27.62 17.38
C GLN A 95 -8.30 28.92 17.17
N HIS A 96 -8.60 29.61 16.06
CA HIS A 96 -7.99 30.89 15.68
C HIS A 96 -8.83 32.06 16.19
N LEU A 97 -8.21 32.99 16.90
CA LEU A 97 -8.81 34.28 17.26
C LEU A 97 -8.46 35.32 16.19
N SER A 98 -9.07 35.18 15.01
CA SER A 98 -9.11 36.26 14.02
C SER A 98 -9.96 37.43 14.50
N ARG A 99 -9.70 38.63 13.97
CA ARG A 99 -10.49 39.84 14.21
C ARG A 99 -11.88 39.75 13.59
N GLN A 100 -12.77 38.99 14.22
CA GLN A 100 -14.21 39.03 13.95
C GLN A 100 -14.80 40.35 14.48
N PRO A 101 -15.95 40.83 13.94
CA PRO A 101 -16.68 41.94 14.54
C PRO A 101 -16.98 41.64 16.03
N GLY A 102 -16.42 42.44 16.93
CA GLY A 102 -16.52 42.26 18.39
C GLY A 102 -15.28 41.65 19.09
N PHE A 103 -14.22 41.30 18.36
CA PHE A 103 -12.88 41.05 18.95
C PHE A 103 -11.88 41.93 18.19
N ALA A 104 -11.67 43.13 18.72
CA ALA A 104 -10.85 44.19 18.10
C ALA A 104 -9.45 44.27 18.73
N ASP A 105 -8.71 45.32 18.38
CA ASP A 105 -7.58 45.80 19.17
C ASP A 105 -8.02 46.07 20.63
N ASP A 106 -7.09 45.96 21.58
CA ASP A 106 -7.33 46.12 23.03
C ASP A 106 -8.45 45.25 23.62
N SER A 107 -8.84 44.20 22.90
CA SER A 107 -10.01 43.40 23.22
C SER A 107 -9.66 42.04 23.84
N TYR A 108 -10.69 41.37 24.37
CA TYR A 108 -10.61 40.02 24.93
C TYR A 108 -11.67 39.11 24.32
N LYS A 109 -11.37 37.81 24.25
CA LYS A 109 -12.33 36.76 23.93
C LYS A 109 -12.67 35.99 25.20
N GLY A 110 -13.90 36.12 25.67
CA GLY A 110 -14.43 35.29 26.75
C GLY A 110 -15.85 35.67 27.18
N PRO A 111 -16.40 34.97 28.20
CA PRO A 111 -15.75 33.85 28.89
C PRO A 111 -15.57 32.62 27.99
N ILE A 112 -14.41 31.98 28.10
CA ILE A 112 -14.07 30.70 27.45
C ILE A 112 -14.08 29.65 28.55
N PRO A 113 -15.07 28.74 28.60
CA PRO A 113 -15.10 27.68 29.61
C PRO A 113 -13.94 26.70 29.37
N LEU A 114 -13.19 26.40 30.43
CA LEU A 114 -12.01 25.53 30.41
C LEU A 114 -12.40 24.06 30.18
N GLY A 115 -13.49 23.62 30.81
CA GLY A 115 -13.87 22.21 30.93
C GLY A 115 -13.32 21.53 32.19
N PHE A 116 -12.55 22.25 33.00
CA PHE A 116 -11.99 21.84 34.29
C PHE A 116 -11.93 23.05 35.25
N ASP A 117 -11.81 22.77 36.55
CA ASP A 117 -11.50 23.79 37.56
C ASP A 117 -9.99 24.07 37.57
N PHE A 118 -9.61 25.33 37.35
CA PHE A 118 -8.27 25.86 37.59
C PHE A 118 -8.24 26.66 38.88
N SER A 119 -7.19 26.52 39.69
CA SER A 119 -6.98 27.35 40.87
C SER A 119 -5.79 28.30 40.70
N LEU A 120 -5.98 29.54 41.16
CA LEU A 120 -5.00 30.62 41.17
C LEU A 120 -5.01 31.26 42.56
N TYR A 121 -3.94 31.07 43.33
CA TYR A 121 -3.82 31.44 44.74
C TYR A 121 -5.01 30.94 45.60
N GLY A 122 -5.47 29.72 45.36
CA GLY A 122 -6.61 29.08 46.05
C GLY A 122 -8.00 29.48 45.55
N SER A 123 -8.15 30.62 44.86
CA SER A 123 -9.40 30.95 44.14
C SER A 123 -9.62 29.97 42.98
N ARG A 124 -10.85 29.54 42.72
CA ARG A 124 -11.19 28.62 41.62
C ARG A 124 -11.88 29.35 40.47
N TYR A 125 -11.54 28.94 39.25
CA TYR A 125 -12.10 29.46 38.00
C TYR A 125 -12.31 28.31 37.01
N SER A 126 -13.49 28.25 36.39
CA SER A 126 -13.85 27.28 35.35
C SER A 126 -13.86 27.89 33.94
N GLU A 127 -13.52 29.18 33.82
CA GLU A 127 -13.51 29.95 32.58
C GLU A 127 -12.43 31.05 32.60
N VAL A 128 -12.03 31.50 31.41
CA VAL A 128 -10.98 32.53 31.21
C VAL A 128 -11.37 33.52 30.11
N TYR A 129 -10.70 34.67 30.08
CA TYR A 129 -10.75 35.63 28.99
C TYR A 129 -9.36 35.74 28.36
N ILE A 130 -9.23 35.49 27.05
CA ILE A 130 -7.96 35.63 26.33
C ILE A 130 -7.87 37.03 25.73
N ASN A 131 -6.88 37.81 26.13
CA ASN A 131 -6.68 39.19 25.70
C ASN A 131 -5.66 39.28 24.54
N THR A 132 -5.82 40.27 23.66
CA THR A 132 -4.92 40.55 22.53
C THR A 132 -3.48 40.81 22.99
N ASN A 133 -3.34 41.68 23.98
CA ASN A 133 -2.12 42.18 24.61
C ASN A 133 -1.48 41.15 25.57
N GLY A 134 -1.34 39.89 25.12
CA GLY A 134 -0.41 38.91 25.67
C GLY A 134 -0.70 38.35 27.07
N ASN A 135 -1.96 38.39 27.53
CA ASN A 135 -2.38 37.87 28.83
C ASN A 135 -3.73 37.11 28.77
N ILE A 136 -4.03 36.36 29.84
CA ILE A 136 -5.38 35.89 30.14
C ILE A 136 -5.84 36.43 31.51
N SER A 137 -7.13 36.77 31.63
CA SER A 137 -7.74 37.21 32.89
C SER A 137 -8.87 36.28 33.34
N PHE A 138 -9.19 36.32 34.63
CA PHE A 138 -10.20 35.46 35.27
C PHE A 138 -11.33 36.28 35.91
N GLY A 139 -12.55 35.76 35.87
CA GLY A 139 -13.76 36.40 36.43
C GLY A 139 -14.29 37.62 35.64
N GLN A 140 -13.42 38.36 34.98
CA GLN A 140 -13.77 39.43 34.04
C GLN A 140 -12.71 39.56 32.93
N GLY A 141 -13.12 40.10 31.78
CA GLY A 141 -12.19 40.42 30.68
C GLY A 141 -11.41 41.71 30.93
N PHE A 142 -10.18 41.76 30.43
CA PHE A 142 -9.23 42.87 30.60
C PHE A 142 -8.91 43.53 29.25
N THR A 143 -8.73 44.85 29.23
CA THR A 143 -8.59 45.67 28.00
C THR A 143 -7.47 46.73 28.05
N THR A 144 -6.58 46.70 29.05
CA THR A 144 -5.49 47.68 29.15
C THR A 144 -4.29 47.24 28.31
N TYR A 145 -3.85 48.07 27.37
CA TYR A 145 -2.64 47.84 26.57
C TYR A 145 -1.37 48.15 27.34
N THR A 146 -1.26 49.38 27.86
CA THR A 146 -0.09 49.87 28.60
C THR A 146 0.21 49.00 29.82
N ALA A 147 1.33 48.27 29.77
CA ALA A 147 1.71 47.33 30.81
C ALA A 147 2.23 48.05 32.07
N SER A 148 1.39 48.19 33.10
CA SER A 148 1.74 48.89 34.35
C SER A 148 2.89 48.25 35.14
N GLY A 149 3.15 46.96 34.91
CA GLY A 149 3.80 46.09 35.90
C GLY A 149 2.76 45.45 36.82
N LEU A 150 3.18 44.45 37.59
CA LEU A 150 2.36 43.82 38.64
C LEU A 150 2.73 44.38 40.03
N PRO A 151 1.80 44.38 41.01
CA PRO A 151 0.46 43.79 40.99
C PRO A 151 -0.61 44.72 40.39
N VAL A 152 -1.75 44.14 40.00
CA VAL A 152 -2.97 44.87 39.60
C VAL A 152 -4.23 44.28 40.26
N SER A 153 -5.37 44.95 40.13
CA SER A 153 -6.65 44.52 40.73
C SER A 153 -7.45 43.47 39.92
N THR A 154 -6.87 42.90 38.86
CA THR A 154 -7.49 41.85 38.03
C THR A 154 -6.67 40.57 38.12
N PRO A 155 -7.24 39.42 38.52
CA PRO A 155 -6.53 38.14 38.50
C PRO A 155 -6.16 37.79 37.06
N MET A 156 -4.87 37.59 36.79
CA MET A 156 -4.37 37.33 35.43
C MET A 156 -3.14 36.43 35.41
N ILE A 157 -2.90 35.81 34.25
CA ILE A 157 -1.63 35.18 33.89
C ILE A 157 -1.13 35.85 32.60
N ALA A 158 0.04 36.47 32.68
CA ALA A 158 0.63 37.27 31.62
C ALA A 158 1.98 36.66 31.19
N PRO A 159 2.02 35.78 30.17
CA PRO A 159 3.29 35.36 29.58
C PRO A 159 4.05 36.55 28.98
N PHE A 160 3.37 37.53 28.37
CA PHE A 160 4.02 38.75 27.88
C PHE A 160 3.00 39.89 27.69
N TRP A 161 2.59 40.55 28.77
CA TRP A 161 1.66 41.69 28.66
C TRP A 161 2.36 42.91 28.09
N SER A 162 1.90 43.35 26.91
CA SER A 162 2.30 44.59 26.23
C SER A 162 1.30 44.92 25.12
N ASP A 163 1.34 46.15 24.60
CA ASP A 163 0.68 46.67 23.39
C ASP A 163 0.98 45.83 22.12
N VAL A 164 0.12 44.84 21.79
CA VAL A 164 0.29 43.83 20.73
C VAL A 164 -0.64 44.10 19.54
N ASP A 165 -0.05 44.32 18.36
CA ASP A 165 -0.79 44.49 17.11
C ASP A 165 -1.05 43.15 16.40
N THR A 166 -2.32 42.90 16.08
CA THR A 166 -2.77 41.75 15.25
C THR A 166 -3.50 42.20 13.97
N GLU A 167 -3.43 43.50 13.62
CA GLU A 167 -4.24 44.09 12.55
C GLU A 167 -3.72 43.80 11.13
N VAL A 168 -2.45 43.41 10.98
CA VAL A 168 -1.80 43.18 9.68
C VAL A 168 -1.89 41.71 9.26
N SER A 169 -2.65 41.40 8.21
CA SER A 169 -3.07 40.03 7.87
C SER A 169 -1.96 39.06 7.41
N ASP A 170 -1.97 37.85 7.97
CA ASP A 170 -1.06 36.75 7.61
C ASP A 170 -1.51 35.98 6.35
N THR A 171 -1.07 36.45 5.18
CA THR A 171 -1.09 35.67 3.92
C THR A 171 0.28 35.73 3.23
N LEU A 172 0.77 34.57 2.80
CA LEU A 172 2.19 34.36 2.46
C LEU A 172 2.62 34.96 1.11
N VAL A 173 3.04 36.24 1.09
CA VAL A 173 4.31 36.72 0.49
C VAL A 173 4.76 37.98 1.25
N THR A 174 5.97 37.98 1.82
CA THR A 174 6.52 39.10 2.62
C THR A 174 6.89 40.33 1.76
N PRO A 175 6.98 41.58 2.31
CA PRO A 175 7.00 41.95 3.74
C PRO A 175 6.01 43.09 4.15
N TYR A 176 5.46 43.18 5.35
CA TYR A 176 5.58 42.37 6.58
C TYR A 176 4.16 42.14 7.17
N PRO A 177 3.67 40.90 7.33
CA PRO A 177 2.39 40.62 8.01
C PRO A 177 2.56 40.47 9.54
N SER A 178 1.51 40.69 10.34
CA SER A 178 1.53 40.42 11.79
C SER A 178 1.10 38.98 12.11
N GLY A 179 1.19 38.61 13.37
CA GLY A 179 0.93 37.29 13.91
C GLY A 179 -0.52 37.05 14.32
N ASN A 180 -0.76 35.83 14.80
CA ASN A 180 -2.10 35.31 15.08
C ASN A 180 -2.17 34.68 16.48
N ILE A 181 -3.30 34.88 17.16
CA ILE A 181 -3.57 34.27 18.47
C ILE A 181 -4.35 32.97 18.26
N TRP A 182 -3.83 31.87 18.80
CA TRP A 182 -4.39 30.53 18.69
C TRP A 182 -4.58 29.92 20.07
N PHE A 183 -5.66 29.16 20.29
CA PHE A 183 -5.84 28.42 21.53
C PHE A 183 -6.43 27.02 21.31
N LYS A 184 -6.16 26.11 22.23
CA LYS A 184 -6.74 24.76 22.24
C LYS A 184 -7.00 24.31 23.67
N ARG A 185 -8.21 23.80 23.89
CA ARG A 185 -8.61 23.12 25.13
C ARG A 185 -8.39 21.63 24.97
N PHE A 186 -7.80 21.03 25.99
CA PHE A 186 -7.65 19.60 26.22
C PHE A 186 -8.42 19.25 27.50
N PRO A 187 -8.74 17.98 27.79
CA PRO A 187 -9.44 17.60 29.02
C PRO A 187 -8.70 17.99 30.32
N ASP A 188 -7.37 18.13 30.23
CA ASP A 188 -6.45 18.36 31.33
C ASP A 188 -5.79 19.75 31.32
N ARG A 189 -5.95 20.55 30.25
CA ARG A 189 -5.24 21.83 30.09
C ARG A 189 -5.81 22.77 29.02
N LEU A 190 -5.53 24.06 29.16
CA LEU A 190 -5.68 25.07 28.11
C LEU A 190 -4.28 25.49 27.63
N VAL A 191 -4.12 25.61 26.31
CA VAL A 191 -2.93 26.19 25.68
C VAL A 191 -3.34 27.42 24.85
N VAL A 192 -2.61 28.52 24.98
CA VAL A 192 -2.81 29.78 24.24
C VAL A 192 -1.48 30.26 23.66
N THR A 193 -1.41 30.55 22.36
CA THR A 193 -0.20 30.94 21.64
C THR A 193 -0.40 32.25 20.91
N TRP A 194 0.44 33.24 21.20
CA TRP A 194 0.59 34.47 20.42
C TRP A 194 1.73 34.23 19.42
N ASN A 195 1.39 33.81 18.20
CA ASN A 195 2.35 33.35 17.20
C ASN A 195 2.76 34.48 16.26
N ARG A 196 4.03 34.92 16.33
CA ARG A 196 4.66 35.97 15.48
C ARG A 196 3.99 37.35 15.55
N VAL A 197 3.41 37.71 16.69
CA VAL A 197 2.68 38.98 16.86
C VAL A 197 3.60 40.20 16.84
N ALA A 198 3.11 41.31 16.28
CA ALA A 198 3.84 42.58 16.15
C ALA A 198 3.54 43.54 17.32
N TYR A 199 4.29 44.63 17.39
CA TYR A 199 4.01 45.76 18.28
C TYR A 199 3.13 46.81 17.59
N PHE A 200 2.29 47.48 18.38
CA PHE A 200 1.47 48.58 17.89
C PHE A 200 2.32 49.82 17.52
N SER A 201 1.91 50.69 16.61
CA SER A 201 0.78 50.54 15.68
C SER A 201 1.28 49.97 14.36
N ARG A 202 0.87 48.73 14.05
CA ARG A 202 1.14 47.99 12.80
C ARG A 202 2.62 47.76 12.47
N GLN A 203 3.49 47.68 13.48
CA GLN A 203 4.94 47.60 13.31
C GLN A 203 5.43 46.15 13.15
N ALA A 204 5.05 45.49 12.06
CA ALA A 204 5.39 44.09 11.79
C ALA A 204 6.87 43.81 11.40
N ASP A 205 7.78 44.77 11.61
CA ASP A 205 9.22 44.63 11.32
C ASP A 205 9.96 43.74 12.33
N LYS A 206 9.41 43.63 13.56
CA LYS A 206 9.84 42.72 14.63
C LYS A 206 8.64 41.94 15.14
N LYS A 207 8.87 40.70 15.58
CA LYS A 207 7.79 39.77 15.96
C LYS A 207 8.17 38.90 17.14
N ASN A 208 7.25 38.76 18.08
CA ASN A 208 7.38 37.90 19.26
C ASN A 208 6.57 36.61 19.03
N THR A 209 7.07 35.47 19.53
CA THR A 209 6.32 34.21 19.59
C THR A 209 6.35 33.66 21.00
N PHE A 210 5.20 33.60 21.67
CA PHE A 210 5.11 33.12 23.05
C PHE A 210 3.83 32.33 23.30
N GLN A 211 3.88 31.41 24.25
CA GLN A 211 2.80 30.49 24.58
C GLN A 211 2.62 30.37 26.10
N LEU A 212 1.36 30.28 26.51
CA LEU A 212 0.90 29.91 27.84
C LEU A 212 0.27 28.51 27.79
N THR A 213 0.61 27.66 28.76
CA THR A 213 -0.19 26.49 29.13
C THR A 213 -0.62 26.60 30.58
N ILE A 214 -1.90 26.31 30.88
CA ILE A 214 -2.40 26.09 32.25
C ILE A 214 -3.00 24.69 32.37
N LEU A 215 -2.65 23.96 33.43
CA LEU A 215 -3.09 22.59 33.71
C LEU A 215 -4.27 22.55 34.70
N ALA A 216 -5.05 21.48 34.69
CA ALA A 216 -6.17 21.22 35.61
C ALA A 216 -5.69 20.90 37.04
N ASN A 217 -5.11 21.88 37.73
CA ASN A 217 -4.39 21.72 39.00
C ASN A 217 -5.25 21.33 40.21
N THR A 218 -6.58 21.40 40.10
CA THR A 218 -7.50 20.86 41.12
C THR A 218 -7.86 19.38 40.90
N ALA A 219 -7.36 18.74 39.83
CA ALA A 219 -7.65 17.35 39.53
C ALA A 219 -7.11 16.40 40.63
N PRO A 220 -7.84 15.32 40.99
CA PRO A 220 -7.40 14.38 42.03
C PRO A 220 -6.01 13.79 41.72
N GLY A 221 -5.07 13.97 42.65
CA GLY A 221 -3.69 13.49 42.50
C GLY A 221 -2.74 14.39 41.69
N PHE A 222 -3.18 15.58 41.27
CA PHE A 222 -2.30 16.55 40.60
C PHE A 222 -1.11 16.95 41.50
N THR A 223 0.11 16.81 40.98
CA THR A 223 1.36 17.23 41.64
C THR A 223 2.37 17.72 40.60
N GLY A 224 2.91 18.93 40.81
CA GLY A 224 3.86 19.57 39.90
C GLY A 224 3.55 21.05 39.72
N ASP A 225 4.17 21.65 38.71
CA ASP A 225 3.84 22.98 38.21
C ASP A 225 2.57 22.94 37.33
N ASP A 226 1.78 24.01 37.37
CA ASP A 226 0.47 24.14 36.73
C ASP A 226 0.35 25.29 35.72
N VAL A 227 1.29 26.23 35.71
CA VAL A 227 1.40 27.32 34.74
C VAL A 227 2.75 27.24 34.05
N PHE A 228 2.77 27.27 32.71
CA PHE A 228 3.99 27.20 31.90
C PHE A 228 4.02 28.33 30.87
N PHE A 229 5.11 29.09 30.84
CA PHE A 229 5.41 30.05 29.77
C PHE A 229 6.51 29.46 28.89
N ALA A 230 6.29 29.50 27.57
CA ALA A 230 7.24 29.03 26.56
C ALA A 230 7.46 30.12 25.51
N TYR A 231 8.71 30.53 25.32
CA TYR A 231 9.09 31.63 24.42
C TYR A 231 9.86 31.09 23.21
N GLY A 232 9.57 31.61 22.03
CA GLY A 232 10.32 31.35 20.80
C GLY A 232 11.43 32.36 20.60
N ASP A 233 11.46 32.99 19.42
CA ASP A 233 12.23 34.22 19.19
C ASP A 233 11.40 35.43 19.65
N MET A 234 12.02 36.28 20.46
CA MET A 234 11.49 37.55 20.97
C MET A 234 12.35 38.69 20.43
N GLN A 235 11.68 39.80 20.07
CA GLN A 235 12.29 40.86 19.26
C GLN A 235 11.80 42.28 19.57
N TRP A 236 10.76 42.44 20.38
CA TRP A 236 10.20 43.75 20.74
C TRP A 236 9.60 43.72 22.15
N THR A 237 9.48 44.88 22.79
CA THR A 237 8.97 45.05 24.15
C THR A 237 7.84 46.05 24.31
N THR A 238 7.68 46.99 23.39
CA THR A 238 6.84 48.16 23.65
C THR A 238 6.23 48.70 22.35
N GLY A 239 4.93 49.00 22.36
CA GLY A 239 4.26 49.68 21.26
C GLY A 239 4.61 51.17 21.16
N ASN A 240 4.36 51.75 20.00
CA ASN A 240 4.60 53.17 19.73
C ASN A 240 3.65 54.08 20.56
N ALA A 241 2.49 53.60 20.98
CA ALA A 241 1.57 54.34 21.86
C ALA A 241 2.12 54.43 23.30
N ASP A 242 2.72 53.34 23.78
CA ASP A 242 3.45 53.24 25.05
C ASP A 242 4.81 53.99 25.07
N GLY A 243 5.02 54.94 24.15
CA GLY A 243 6.25 55.72 24.02
C GLY A 243 7.45 54.92 23.45
N GLY A 244 7.21 53.72 22.91
CA GLY A 244 8.24 52.90 22.29
C GLY A 244 8.77 53.49 20.98
N ALA A 245 10.05 53.25 20.69
CA ALA A 245 10.70 53.57 19.43
C ALA A 245 11.38 52.31 18.86
N ASN A 246 11.03 51.93 17.63
CA ASN A 246 11.45 50.65 17.02
C ASN A 246 11.13 49.41 17.89
N GLY A 247 10.10 49.48 18.74
CA GLY A 247 9.68 48.36 19.59
C GLY A 247 10.32 48.34 20.98
N PHE A 248 11.08 49.37 21.38
CA PHE A 248 11.83 49.42 22.64
C PHE A 248 11.77 50.80 23.32
N GLY A 249 12.20 50.87 24.59
CA GLY A 249 12.53 52.10 25.31
C GLY A 249 11.38 52.83 26.01
N GLY A 250 10.12 52.51 25.69
CA GLY A 250 8.94 53.07 26.35
C GLY A 250 8.53 52.29 27.61
N VAL A 251 7.23 52.19 27.86
CA VAL A 251 6.68 51.41 28.98
C VAL A 251 7.10 49.93 28.87
N PRO A 252 7.61 49.31 29.96
CA PRO A 252 8.07 47.92 29.90
C PRO A 252 6.94 46.88 29.82
N ALA A 253 7.04 45.97 28.84
CA ALA A 253 6.31 44.71 28.84
C ALA A 253 6.52 43.95 30.16
N THR A 254 5.51 43.20 30.59
CA THR A 254 5.50 42.54 31.90
C THR A 254 5.19 41.05 31.77
N ALA A 255 6.03 40.20 32.33
CA ALA A 255 5.82 38.75 32.39
C ALA A 255 5.64 38.28 33.84
N GLY A 256 4.54 37.59 34.13
CA GLY A 256 4.19 37.21 35.50
C GLY A 256 2.78 36.65 35.69
N VAL A 257 2.40 36.47 36.96
CA VAL A 257 1.09 35.95 37.40
C VAL A 257 0.58 36.83 38.53
N ASN A 258 -0.68 37.24 38.49
CA ASN A 258 -1.24 38.20 39.43
C ASN A 258 -2.49 37.64 40.11
N LYS A 259 -2.55 37.69 41.45
CA LYS A 259 -3.71 37.23 42.23
C LYS A 259 -4.95 38.12 42.07
N GLY A 260 -4.76 39.40 41.74
CA GLY A 260 -5.85 40.38 41.64
C GLY A 260 -6.20 41.12 42.94
N ASP A 261 -5.52 40.83 44.06
CA ASP A 261 -5.74 41.51 45.34
C ASP A 261 -4.87 42.76 45.55
N GLY A 262 -4.10 43.16 44.53
CA GLY A 262 -3.19 44.31 44.60
C GLY A 262 -1.95 44.09 45.46
N VAL A 263 -1.70 42.87 45.95
CA VAL A 263 -0.56 42.56 46.85
C VAL A 263 0.28 41.38 46.36
N ASN A 264 -0.33 40.26 45.97
CA ASN A 264 0.40 39.01 45.72
C ASN A 264 0.52 38.70 44.23
N PHE A 265 1.76 38.53 43.75
CA PHE A 265 2.07 38.35 42.34
C PHE A 265 3.48 37.76 42.10
N ILE A 266 3.59 36.97 41.04
CA ILE A 266 4.86 36.53 40.43
C ILE A 266 5.27 37.58 39.39
N GLN A 267 6.52 38.03 39.36
CA GLN A 267 7.05 38.86 38.28
C GLN A 267 8.43 38.38 37.83
N ILE A 268 8.46 37.73 36.66
CA ILE A 268 9.65 37.14 36.02
C ILE A 268 10.59 38.24 35.52
N GLY A 269 10.01 39.36 35.08
CA GLY A 269 10.76 40.49 34.58
C GLY A 269 9.86 41.55 33.99
N ARG A 270 10.45 42.73 33.84
CA ARG A 270 9.92 43.82 33.01
C ARG A 270 10.92 44.05 31.89
N PHE A 271 10.45 44.29 30.67
CA PHE A 271 11.30 44.35 29.48
C PHE A 271 11.04 45.64 28.72
N ASN A 272 12.08 46.46 28.49
CA ASN A 272 12.00 47.55 27.50
C ASN A 272 13.26 47.71 26.63
N MET A 273 14.23 46.78 26.72
CA MET A 273 15.49 46.83 25.99
C MET A 273 15.64 45.65 25.02
N ALA A 274 16.55 45.82 24.04
CA ALA A 274 17.06 44.73 23.21
C ALA A 274 18.25 44.03 23.88
N GLY A 275 18.57 42.82 23.44
CA GLY A 275 19.68 42.02 23.97
C GLY A 275 19.29 41.18 25.19
N SER A 276 20.27 40.55 25.83
CA SER A 276 20.06 39.49 26.83
C SER A 276 20.41 39.90 28.27
N SER A 277 20.21 41.18 28.64
CA SER A 277 20.41 41.64 30.02
C SER A 277 19.35 41.02 30.95
N HIS A 278 19.83 40.47 32.07
CA HIS A 278 19.04 39.63 32.99
C HIS A 278 18.12 40.46 33.91
N PRO A 279 16.83 40.10 34.06
CA PRO A 279 15.94 40.78 35.01
C PRO A 279 16.30 40.59 36.47
N ASN A 280 16.25 41.70 37.20
CA ASN A 280 16.26 41.78 38.65
C ASN A 280 14.84 41.96 39.25
N ASN A 281 13.82 41.52 38.50
CA ASN A 281 12.38 41.62 38.78
C ASN A 281 11.80 43.05 38.96
N VAL A 282 12.62 44.11 38.89
CA VAL A 282 12.22 45.51 39.16
C VAL A 282 12.54 46.43 37.99
N ASP A 283 13.80 46.43 37.52
CA ASP A 283 14.26 47.26 36.42
C ASP A 283 13.92 46.64 35.04
N PRO A 284 13.71 47.48 34.00
CA PRO A 284 13.54 46.98 32.64
C PRO A 284 14.77 46.22 32.15
N SER A 285 14.53 45.18 31.36
CA SER A 285 15.54 44.21 30.91
C SER A 285 15.48 43.94 29.41
N GLY A 286 16.47 43.19 28.92
CA GLY A 286 16.62 42.83 27.52
C GLY A 286 15.70 41.66 27.12
N VAL A 287 14.93 41.82 26.04
CA VAL A 287 13.91 40.84 25.65
C VAL A 287 14.49 39.53 25.11
N ASP A 288 15.68 39.56 24.50
CA ASP A 288 16.39 38.39 23.98
C ASP A 288 16.77 37.41 25.12
N TRP A 289 16.72 37.83 26.39
CA TRP A 289 16.87 36.94 27.55
C TRP A 289 15.74 35.89 27.64
N LEU A 290 14.56 36.18 27.08
CA LEU A 290 13.46 35.22 26.99
C LEU A 290 13.64 34.22 25.83
N ASP A 291 14.58 34.42 24.90
CA ASP A 291 14.71 33.58 23.70
C ASP A 291 14.87 32.09 24.08
N ASN A 292 13.96 31.27 23.57
CA ASN A 292 13.91 29.82 23.78
C ASN A 292 13.88 29.38 25.27
N GLN A 293 13.34 30.22 26.16
CA GLN A 293 13.19 29.90 27.58
C GLN A 293 11.87 29.20 27.91
N CYS A 294 11.91 28.39 28.97
CA CYS A 294 10.76 27.81 29.66
C CYS A 294 10.73 28.31 31.11
N PHE A 295 9.55 28.70 31.59
CA PHE A 295 9.30 29.02 33.00
C PHE A 295 8.06 28.24 33.46
N SER A 296 8.13 27.64 34.66
CA SER A 296 7.01 26.88 35.23
C SER A 296 6.74 27.29 36.68
N PHE A 297 5.47 27.35 37.05
CA PHE A 297 5.01 27.82 38.37
C PHE A 297 3.90 26.93 38.90
N LYS A 298 3.72 26.95 40.23
CA LYS A 298 2.72 26.16 40.95
C LYS A 298 1.75 27.07 41.71
N VAL A 299 0.83 27.69 40.97
CA VAL A 299 -0.03 28.78 41.45
C VAL A 299 -1.32 28.30 42.10
N GLY A 300 -1.66 27.01 42.01
CA GLY A 300 -2.88 26.42 42.59
C GLY A 300 -2.91 26.28 44.12
N GLY A 301 -1.84 26.63 44.81
CA GLY A 301 -1.80 26.62 46.28
C GLY A 301 -2.63 27.74 46.90
N SER A 302 -3.20 27.51 48.09
CA SER A 302 -3.89 28.55 48.88
C SER A 302 -2.93 29.44 49.70
N SER A 303 -1.63 29.39 49.38
CA SER A 303 -0.60 30.24 49.98
C SER A 303 -0.51 31.56 49.23
N ASN A 304 -0.21 32.65 49.94
CA ASN A 304 0.18 33.91 49.30
C ASN A 304 1.63 33.89 48.79
N ASN A 305 2.45 32.96 49.29
CA ASN A 305 3.82 32.70 48.84
C ASN A 305 3.83 31.47 47.93
N ILE A 306 4.24 31.61 46.67
CA ILE A 306 4.38 30.50 45.71
C ILE A 306 5.78 29.89 45.86
N PRO A 307 5.93 28.55 45.85
CA PRO A 307 7.24 27.91 45.99
C PRO A 307 8.17 28.20 44.79
N PRO A 308 9.50 28.06 44.94
CA PRO A 308 10.47 28.43 43.91
C PRO A 308 10.25 27.72 42.57
N SER A 309 10.52 28.46 41.49
CA SER A 309 10.49 27.98 40.10
C SER A 309 11.87 27.54 39.61
N VAL A 310 11.95 26.80 38.50
CA VAL A 310 13.19 26.49 37.78
C VAL A 310 13.04 26.72 36.27
N THR A 311 14.10 27.21 35.64
CA THR A 311 14.22 27.38 34.17
C THR A 311 15.35 26.52 33.61
N GLY A 312 15.46 26.42 32.27
CA GLY A 312 16.54 25.68 31.60
C GLY A 312 16.44 24.14 31.67
N MET A 313 15.37 23.60 32.27
CA MET A 313 15.13 22.15 32.31
C MET A 313 14.91 21.58 30.89
N PRO A 314 15.47 20.39 30.59
CA PRO A 314 15.31 19.73 29.28
C PRO A 314 13.93 19.09 29.11
N ALA A 315 13.62 18.67 27.88
CA ALA A 315 12.38 17.99 27.51
C ALA A 315 12.01 16.84 28.46
N GLY A 316 10.82 16.86 29.05
CA GLY A 316 10.37 15.83 30.00
C GLY A 316 11.32 15.62 31.18
N ASN A 317 12.06 16.67 31.56
CA ASN A 317 13.15 16.67 32.54
C ASN A 317 14.14 15.50 32.35
N THR A 318 14.45 15.14 31.10
CA THR A 318 15.27 13.96 30.78
C THR A 318 16.38 14.29 29.79
N ILE A 319 17.57 13.71 29.99
CA ILE A 319 18.66 13.68 29.00
C ILE A 319 19.17 12.25 28.78
N THR A 320 19.66 11.99 27.57
CA THR A 320 20.34 10.74 27.20
C THR A 320 21.77 11.04 26.76
N LEU A 321 22.72 10.17 27.12
CA LEU A 321 24.16 10.31 26.84
C LEU A 321 24.76 8.99 26.35
N GLY A 322 25.62 9.06 25.33
CA GLY A 322 26.58 7.98 25.04
C GLY A 322 27.74 7.93 26.04
N LEU A 323 28.44 6.79 26.12
CA LEU A 323 29.73 6.71 26.81
C LEU A 323 30.74 7.70 26.19
N GLY A 324 31.36 8.54 27.02
CA GLY A 324 32.26 9.62 26.63
C GLY A 324 31.55 10.92 26.22
N GLU A 325 30.23 10.95 26.12
CA GLU A 325 29.47 12.15 25.73
C GLU A 325 29.18 13.04 26.94
N THR A 326 29.46 14.35 26.82
CA THR A 326 29.15 15.36 27.83
C THR A 326 27.89 16.16 27.45
N ARG A 327 27.05 16.48 28.44
CA ARG A 327 26.06 17.57 28.37
C ARG A 327 26.31 18.57 29.48
N ASN A 328 26.15 19.84 29.14
CA ASN A 328 26.11 20.95 30.08
C ASN A 328 24.68 21.48 30.16
N LEU A 329 24.21 21.83 31.37
CA LEU A 329 22.91 22.47 31.60
C LEU A 329 23.10 23.62 32.58
N SER A 330 22.36 24.72 32.39
CA SER A 330 22.33 25.87 33.30
C SER A 330 20.89 26.06 33.75
N LEU A 331 20.60 25.68 34.99
CA LEU A 331 19.26 25.70 35.58
C LEU A 331 19.16 26.89 36.53
N GLN A 332 18.40 27.93 36.17
CA GLN A 332 18.18 29.06 37.09
C GLN A 332 16.95 28.80 37.95
N PHE A 333 17.10 28.97 39.26
CA PHE A 333 16.01 28.87 40.23
C PHE A 333 15.57 30.29 40.62
N LEU A 334 14.26 30.50 40.68
CA LEU A 334 13.65 31.83 40.82
C LEU A 334 12.77 31.89 42.05
N GLY A 335 12.93 32.94 42.85
CA GLY A 335 11.90 33.38 43.79
C GLY A 335 10.74 33.99 42.99
N PRO A 336 9.49 33.48 43.09
CA PRO A 336 8.43 33.94 42.19
C PRO A 336 8.01 35.39 42.47
N GLU A 337 7.80 35.73 43.75
CA GLU A 337 7.48 37.07 44.22
C GLU A 337 8.71 37.99 44.27
N VAL A 338 8.49 39.30 44.19
CA VAL A 338 9.55 40.31 44.22
C VAL A 338 10.32 40.34 45.55
N ASN A 339 11.63 40.63 45.47
CA ASN A 339 12.58 40.72 46.59
C ASN A 339 12.85 39.40 47.36
N GLN A 340 12.42 38.25 46.84
CA GLN A 340 12.81 36.95 47.38
C GLN A 340 14.25 36.57 47.04
N SER A 341 14.79 35.61 47.79
CA SER A 341 16.03 34.89 47.48
C SER A 341 15.85 33.38 47.71
N VAL A 342 16.32 32.56 46.78
CA VAL A 342 16.22 31.10 46.82
C VAL A 342 17.56 30.46 47.19
N GLN A 343 17.52 29.41 48.00
CA GLN A 343 18.64 28.48 48.22
C GLN A 343 18.34 27.15 47.55
N VAL A 344 19.34 26.53 46.91
CA VAL A 344 19.18 25.28 46.15
C VAL A 344 20.17 24.22 46.63
N THR A 345 19.65 23.09 47.11
CA THR A 345 20.44 21.90 47.44
C THR A 345 20.35 20.90 46.28
N THR A 346 21.49 20.56 45.65
CA THR A 346 21.55 19.58 44.56
C THR A 346 22.10 18.24 45.04
N THR A 347 21.39 17.14 44.73
CA THR A 347 21.82 15.76 45.02
C THR A 347 21.98 14.98 43.72
N THR A 348 23.21 14.57 43.41
CA THR A 348 23.53 13.87 42.14
C THR A 348 23.26 12.36 42.16
N GLY A 349 22.68 11.82 43.24
CA GLY A 349 22.43 10.38 43.39
C GLY A 349 23.70 9.51 43.37
N GLY A 350 24.88 10.10 43.62
CA GLY A 350 26.18 9.42 43.49
C GLY A 350 26.67 9.26 42.03
N GLN A 351 26.09 9.98 41.08
CA GLN A 351 26.47 9.90 39.67
C GLN A 351 27.93 10.35 39.45
N CYS A 352 28.77 9.44 38.96
CA CYS A 352 30.16 9.74 38.59
C CYS A 352 30.21 10.70 37.38
N ASN A 353 31.34 11.38 37.20
CA ASN A 353 31.60 12.31 36.09
C ASN A 353 30.51 13.40 35.92
N THR A 354 29.88 13.78 37.03
CA THR A 354 28.93 14.88 37.16
C THR A 354 29.55 15.97 38.02
N THR A 355 29.78 17.16 37.47
CA THR A 355 30.15 18.35 38.25
C THR A 355 28.95 19.27 38.43
N VAL A 356 28.79 19.82 39.62
CA VAL A 356 27.73 20.79 39.97
C VAL A 356 28.40 22.04 40.53
N THR A 357 28.04 23.22 40.03
CA THR A 357 28.36 24.50 40.64
C THR A 357 27.10 25.37 40.70
N SER A 358 26.99 26.28 41.67
CA SER A 358 25.91 27.26 41.73
C SER A 358 26.49 28.67 41.71
N THR A 359 25.85 29.59 41.01
CA THR A 359 26.05 31.01 41.29
C THR A 359 25.39 31.37 42.63
N GLY A 360 25.87 32.44 43.27
CA GLY A 360 25.20 33.06 44.41
C GLY A 360 24.40 34.29 43.98
N GLY A 361 23.44 34.69 44.80
CA GLY A 361 22.51 35.79 44.53
C GLY A 361 21.07 35.39 44.87
N PRO A 362 20.09 36.27 44.60
CA PRO A 362 18.68 35.98 44.89
C PRO A 362 18.10 34.83 44.04
N ASN A 363 18.49 34.77 42.76
CA ASN A 363 18.01 33.79 41.79
C ASN A 363 19.19 32.93 41.30
N PRO A 364 19.63 31.90 42.06
CA PRO A 364 20.85 31.15 41.78
C PRO A 364 20.73 30.25 40.53
N THR A 365 21.82 30.14 39.78
CA THR A 365 21.94 29.28 38.60
C THR A 365 22.84 28.10 38.90
N VAL A 366 22.26 26.90 38.91
CA VAL A 366 22.98 25.63 39.03
C VAL A 366 23.48 25.21 37.66
N ASN A 367 24.79 25.22 37.48
CA ASN A 367 25.46 24.75 36.29
C ASN A 367 25.91 23.30 36.49
N LEU A 368 25.47 22.44 35.58
CA LEU A 368 25.77 21.01 35.54
C LEU A 368 26.67 20.73 34.36
N SER A 369 27.64 19.83 34.54
CA SER A 369 28.29 19.11 33.45
C SER A 369 28.27 17.62 33.77
N ILE A 370 27.73 16.81 32.86
CA ILE A 370 27.46 15.39 33.07
C ILE A 370 28.06 14.63 31.89
N THR A 371 29.00 13.72 32.14
CA THR A 371 29.62 12.90 31.10
C THR A 371 29.27 11.42 31.27
N GLY A 372 28.79 10.78 30.20
CA GLY A 372 28.47 9.35 30.19
C GLY A 372 29.71 8.49 30.41
N ALA A 373 29.63 7.53 31.32
CA ALA A 373 30.73 6.65 31.72
C ALA A 373 30.21 5.31 32.26
N ALA A 374 31.07 4.28 32.30
CA ALA A 374 30.66 2.95 32.78
C ALA A 374 30.11 2.96 34.22
N CYS A 375 30.60 3.89 35.07
CA CYS A 375 30.14 4.06 36.45
C CYS A 375 28.79 4.80 36.61
N ASN A 376 28.23 5.39 35.55
CA ASN A 376 26.91 6.02 35.58
C ASN A 376 25.91 5.45 34.54
N LEU A 377 26.25 4.31 33.93
CA LEU A 377 25.42 3.55 32.99
C LEU A 377 23.99 3.28 33.54
N GLY A 378 23.02 3.26 32.62
CA GLY A 378 21.60 3.09 32.90
C GLY A 378 20.90 4.41 33.28
N THR A 379 19.71 4.29 33.85
CA THR A 379 18.91 5.46 34.30
C THR A 379 19.33 5.90 35.70
N ARG A 380 19.56 7.20 35.86
CA ARG A 380 19.90 7.91 37.12
C ARG A 380 19.01 9.14 37.26
N THR A 381 19.00 9.73 38.45
CA THR A 381 18.25 10.96 38.72
C THR A 381 19.09 11.91 39.58
N ILE A 382 19.17 13.17 39.15
CA ILE A 382 19.68 14.29 39.94
C ILE A 382 18.45 15.03 40.49
N SER A 383 18.43 15.32 41.79
CA SER A 383 17.35 16.09 42.42
C SER A 383 17.84 17.45 42.93
N PHE A 384 16.95 18.42 42.91
CA PHE A 384 17.19 19.81 43.34
C PHE A 384 16.08 20.17 44.32
N VAL A 385 16.43 20.56 45.54
CA VAL A 385 15.48 21.11 46.51
C VAL A 385 15.73 22.61 46.59
N ALA A 386 14.76 23.39 46.12
CA ALA A 386 14.77 24.84 46.19
C ALA A 386 13.90 25.31 47.37
N ILE A 387 14.34 26.34 48.08
CA ILE A 387 13.69 26.91 49.27
C ILE A 387 13.79 28.44 49.17
N ASP A 388 12.68 29.16 49.28
CA ASP A 388 12.66 30.63 49.32
C ASP A 388 12.86 31.19 50.75
N ASN A 389 12.88 32.52 50.86
CA ASN A 389 12.85 33.27 52.12
C ASN A 389 11.49 33.99 52.35
N GLY A 390 10.42 33.51 51.69
CA GLY A 390 9.07 34.07 51.82
C GLY A 390 8.43 33.77 53.17
N SER A 391 7.17 34.19 53.34
CA SER A 391 6.43 34.02 54.59
C SER A 391 5.00 33.54 54.32
N PRO A 392 4.65 32.28 54.66
CA PRO A 392 5.53 31.23 55.17
C PRO A 392 6.54 30.78 54.11
N VAL A 393 7.75 30.39 54.53
CA VAL A 393 8.78 29.81 53.63
C VAL A 393 8.19 28.63 52.87
N ALA A 394 8.35 28.63 51.55
CA ALA A 394 7.94 27.53 50.70
C ALA A 394 9.16 26.81 50.08
N SER A 395 8.90 25.64 49.50
CA SER A 395 9.94 24.78 48.94
C SER A 395 9.38 23.89 47.85
N GLN A 396 10.20 23.60 46.84
CA GLN A 396 9.87 22.68 45.76
C GLN A 396 11.06 21.76 45.45
N GLN A 397 10.76 20.49 45.18
CA GLN A 397 11.72 19.53 44.67
C GLN A 397 11.52 19.34 43.16
N PHE A 398 12.62 19.44 42.42
CA PHE A 398 12.73 19.15 41.00
C PHE A 398 13.62 17.93 40.78
N THR A 399 13.44 17.24 39.65
CA THR A 399 14.22 16.05 39.28
C THR A 399 14.60 16.08 37.81
N LEU A 400 15.85 15.73 37.51
CA LEU A 400 16.41 15.54 36.18
C LEU A 400 16.80 14.07 36.01
N THR A 401 16.18 13.39 35.05
CA THR A 401 16.53 12.01 34.67
C THR A 401 17.70 12.01 33.70
N VAL A 402 18.68 11.14 33.95
CA VAL A 402 19.85 10.96 33.07
C VAL A 402 19.93 9.50 32.66
N ILE A 403 19.95 9.23 31.36
CA ILE A 403 20.05 7.88 30.80
C ILE A 403 21.41 7.75 30.10
N VAL A 404 22.28 6.87 30.56
CA VAL A 404 23.60 6.64 29.94
C VAL A 404 23.64 5.29 29.25
N GLN A 405 23.94 5.28 27.95
CA GLN A 405 23.94 4.11 27.08
C GLN A 405 25.35 3.77 26.56
N ALA A 406 25.63 2.47 26.44
CA ALA A 406 26.85 1.98 25.81
C ALA A 406 26.60 1.75 24.31
N VAL A 407 27.25 2.56 23.47
CA VAL A 407 27.22 2.36 22.01
C VAL A 407 28.10 1.16 21.66
N ASN A 408 27.49 0.05 21.25
CA ASN A 408 28.21 -1.18 20.94
C ASN A 408 28.75 -1.12 19.50
N THR A 409 30.06 -1.04 19.37
CA THR A 409 30.72 -0.83 18.08
C THR A 409 31.27 -2.16 17.56
N TRP A 410 30.98 -2.48 16.31
CA TRP A 410 31.51 -3.66 15.65
C TRP A 410 33.02 -3.48 15.39
N THR A 411 33.83 -4.42 15.89
CA THR A 411 35.29 -4.44 15.70
C THR A 411 35.70 -5.41 14.60
N GLY A 412 34.92 -6.46 14.35
CA GLY A 412 35.24 -7.51 13.38
C GLY A 412 36.56 -8.25 13.66
N ALA A 413 37.01 -8.24 14.92
CA ALA A 413 38.37 -8.65 15.30
C ALA A 413 38.63 -10.17 15.18
N VAL A 414 37.59 -11.00 15.23
CA VAL A 414 37.70 -12.47 15.22
C VAL A 414 37.10 -13.09 13.96
N SER A 415 35.97 -12.58 13.47
CA SER A 415 35.28 -13.10 12.28
C SER A 415 34.24 -12.12 11.75
N SER A 416 33.57 -12.47 10.63
CA SER A 416 32.39 -11.78 10.12
C SER A 416 31.09 -12.11 10.85
N VAL A 417 31.06 -13.07 11.79
CA VAL A 417 29.81 -13.56 12.40
C VAL A 417 29.23 -12.52 13.37
N TYR A 418 28.07 -11.93 13.04
CA TYR A 418 27.41 -10.90 13.86
C TYR A 418 27.17 -11.37 15.30
N THR A 419 26.79 -12.65 15.46
CA THR A 419 26.43 -13.27 16.75
C THR A 419 27.62 -13.84 17.54
N ASN A 420 28.86 -13.43 17.22
CA ASN A 420 30.02 -13.69 18.08
C ASN A 420 30.33 -12.47 18.97
N PRO A 421 30.23 -12.58 20.32
CA PRO A 421 30.51 -11.47 21.24
C PRO A 421 31.89 -10.83 21.07
N ALA A 422 32.90 -11.61 20.69
CA ALA A 422 34.28 -11.12 20.54
C ALA A 422 34.51 -10.21 19.31
N ASN A 423 33.49 -10.02 18.45
CA ASN A 423 33.50 -9.03 17.37
C ASN A 423 32.89 -7.67 17.79
N TRP A 424 32.54 -7.49 19.06
CA TRP A 424 31.87 -6.30 19.59
C TRP A 424 32.72 -5.59 20.64
N SER A 425 32.70 -4.25 20.67
CA SER A 425 33.49 -3.45 21.61
C SER A 425 33.09 -3.66 23.07
N ALA A 426 31.84 -4.07 23.34
CA ALA A 426 31.37 -4.45 24.66
C ALA A 426 31.69 -5.91 25.05
N ASN A 427 32.30 -6.70 24.15
CA ASN A 427 32.42 -8.17 24.25
C ASN A 427 31.09 -8.88 24.55
N ALA A 428 30.00 -8.33 24.03
CA ALA A 428 28.62 -8.76 24.24
C ALA A 428 27.80 -8.49 22.96
N LEU A 429 26.76 -9.30 22.72
CA LEU A 429 25.87 -9.08 21.58
C LEU A 429 24.93 -7.90 21.83
N PRO A 430 24.68 -7.03 20.83
CA PRO A 430 23.61 -6.05 20.90
C PRO A 430 22.24 -6.69 21.14
N SER A 431 21.42 -5.97 21.90
CA SER A 431 20.01 -6.25 22.17
C SER A 431 19.12 -5.11 21.68
N ALA A 432 17.79 -5.26 21.79
CA ALA A 432 16.83 -4.27 21.34
C ALA A 432 16.89 -2.90 22.07
N THR A 433 17.73 -2.74 23.11
CA THR A 433 17.98 -1.47 23.81
C THR A 433 19.32 -0.81 23.46
N ASP A 434 20.18 -1.49 22.69
CA ASP A 434 21.58 -1.08 22.48
C ASP A 434 21.75 -0.40 21.12
N ASP A 435 22.43 0.75 21.12
CA ASP A 435 22.76 1.49 19.90
C ASP A 435 24.05 0.92 19.29
N VAL A 436 23.98 0.62 17.99
CA VAL A 436 25.01 -0.13 17.26
C VAL A 436 25.71 0.74 16.22
N VAL A 437 27.04 0.65 16.15
CA VAL A 437 27.85 1.30 15.10
C VAL A 437 28.65 0.26 14.33
N ILE A 438 28.51 0.25 13.01
CA ILE A 438 29.32 -0.53 12.07
C ILE A 438 30.30 0.42 11.36
N PRO A 439 31.56 0.54 11.82
CA PRO A 439 32.55 1.44 11.24
C PRO A 439 33.20 0.84 9.98
N ALA A 440 33.80 1.71 9.16
CA ALA A 440 34.59 1.29 8.00
C ALA A 440 36.01 0.87 8.43
N GLY A 441 36.71 0.10 7.58
CA GLY A 441 38.12 -0.27 7.81
C GLY A 441 38.38 -1.37 8.84
N VAL A 442 37.34 -2.00 9.40
CA VAL A 442 37.47 -3.20 10.25
C VAL A 442 37.94 -4.43 9.45
N PRO A 443 38.64 -5.41 10.07
CA PRO A 443 39.18 -6.57 9.36
C PRO A 443 38.11 -7.48 8.74
N ASN A 444 36.95 -7.58 9.37
CA ASN A 444 35.80 -8.36 8.89
C ASN A 444 34.54 -7.48 8.98
N MET A 445 33.73 -7.44 7.91
CA MET A 445 32.39 -6.81 7.96
C MET A 445 31.34 -7.81 8.49
N PRO A 446 30.31 -7.34 9.21
CA PRO A 446 29.31 -8.20 9.85
C PRO A 446 28.36 -8.89 8.86
N VAL A 447 28.15 -10.18 9.10
CA VAL A 447 27.18 -11.06 8.44
C VAL A 447 26.29 -11.68 9.51
N LEU A 448 24.98 -11.44 9.40
CA LEU A 448 23.94 -11.97 10.28
C LEU A 448 23.12 -13.04 9.54
N SER A 449 23.20 -14.28 10.02
CA SER A 449 22.47 -15.44 9.47
C SER A 449 21.36 -15.99 10.38
N THR A 450 21.16 -15.36 11.54
CA THR A 450 20.13 -15.72 12.53
C THR A 450 19.32 -14.48 12.93
N ALA A 451 18.43 -14.61 13.92
CA ALA A 451 17.84 -13.43 14.56
C ALA A 451 18.89 -12.64 15.37
N ALA A 452 18.83 -11.32 15.33
CA ALA A 452 19.49 -10.39 16.24
C ALA A 452 18.70 -9.07 16.33
N ALA A 453 18.94 -8.26 17.36
CA ALA A 453 18.25 -6.98 17.57
C ALA A 453 19.20 -5.85 17.94
N ALA A 454 18.77 -4.61 17.66
CA ALA A 454 19.43 -3.37 18.04
C ALA A 454 18.37 -2.29 18.31
N ASN A 455 18.72 -1.22 19.04
CA ASN A 455 17.90 -0.01 19.11
C ASN A 455 18.15 0.87 17.87
N ASN A 456 19.06 1.85 17.91
CA ASN A 456 19.53 2.53 16.70
C ASN A 456 20.67 1.75 16.03
N VAL A 457 20.82 1.88 14.71
CA VAL A 457 21.94 1.29 13.95
C VAL A 457 22.56 2.33 13.04
N SER A 458 23.86 2.56 13.17
CA SER A 458 24.65 3.38 12.26
C SER A 458 25.61 2.53 11.43
N ILE A 459 25.61 2.71 10.11
CA ILE A 459 26.56 2.09 9.17
C ILE A 459 27.37 3.20 8.51
N ALA A 460 28.67 3.22 8.76
CA ALA A 460 29.58 4.23 8.23
C ALA A 460 29.76 4.13 6.71
N SER A 461 30.18 5.21 6.07
CA SER A 461 30.52 5.15 4.64
C SER A 461 31.77 4.31 4.42
N GLY A 462 31.70 3.37 3.47
CA GLY A 462 32.70 2.31 3.29
C GLY A 462 32.53 1.09 4.21
N ALA A 463 31.49 1.04 5.06
CA ALA A 463 31.11 -0.14 5.84
C ALA A 463 29.89 -0.86 5.23
N SER A 464 29.69 -2.12 5.62
CA SER A 464 28.51 -2.91 5.23
C SER A 464 27.98 -3.78 6.36
N LEU A 465 26.66 -4.03 6.35
CA LEU A 465 26.01 -5.06 7.15
C LEU A 465 25.24 -6.00 6.22
N THR A 466 25.57 -7.29 6.28
CA THR A 466 24.90 -8.33 5.48
C THR A 466 23.89 -9.09 6.32
N VAL A 467 22.60 -9.02 5.98
CA VAL A 467 21.57 -9.90 6.54
C VAL A 467 21.37 -11.06 5.56
N ALA A 468 22.01 -12.20 5.84
CA ALA A 468 22.00 -13.39 5.00
C ALA A 468 20.62 -14.10 5.02
N ALA A 469 20.42 -15.08 4.13
CA ALA A 469 19.21 -15.91 4.14
C ALA A 469 19.02 -16.59 5.52
N GLY A 470 17.81 -16.52 6.07
CA GLY A 470 17.50 -16.96 7.44
C GLY A 470 17.81 -15.92 8.53
N GLY A 471 18.60 -14.89 8.22
CA GLY A 471 18.86 -13.76 9.11
C GLY A 471 17.64 -12.84 9.27
N VAL A 472 17.39 -12.41 10.50
CA VAL A 472 16.32 -11.44 10.84
C VAL A 472 16.93 -10.36 11.72
N TYR A 473 16.86 -9.11 11.28
CA TYR A 473 17.39 -7.97 12.01
C TYR A 473 16.26 -7.08 12.53
N SER A 474 16.06 -7.09 13.85
CA SER A 474 14.98 -6.35 14.53
C SER A 474 15.49 -5.01 15.06
N LEU A 475 14.88 -3.92 14.60
CA LEU A 475 15.28 -2.55 14.88
C LEU A 475 14.24 -1.84 15.76
N GLY A 476 14.63 -1.47 16.98
CA GLY A 476 13.80 -0.66 17.88
C GLY A 476 13.69 0.80 17.43
N GLY A 477 14.84 1.39 17.11
CA GLY A 477 15.01 2.80 16.76
C GLY A 477 15.31 3.04 15.28
N ASN A 478 16.19 3.99 14.99
CA ASN A 478 16.45 4.51 13.65
C ASN A 478 17.62 3.80 12.94
N LEU A 479 17.58 3.78 11.61
CA LEU A 479 18.68 3.33 10.76
C LEU A 479 19.38 4.54 10.14
N SER A 480 20.66 4.73 10.44
CA SER A 480 21.54 5.76 9.87
C SER A 480 22.61 5.09 8.99
N ASN A 481 22.31 4.87 7.71
CA ASN A 481 23.16 4.11 6.79
C ASN A 481 23.78 5.02 5.73
N ASN A 482 25.10 5.17 5.79
CA ASN A 482 25.91 5.87 4.78
C ASN A 482 26.83 4.90 4.01
N GLY A 483 26.67 3.59 4.26
CA GLY A 483 27.39 2.48 3.64
C GLY A 483 26.43 1.56 2.90
N GLN A 484 26.38 0.28 3.27
CA GLN A 484 25.50 -0.73 2.67
C GLN A 484 24.77 -1.57 3.72
N LEU A 485 23.46 -1.77 3.56
CA LEU A 485 22.68 -2.79 4.27
C LEU A 485 22.08 -3.76 3.24
N LEU A 486 22.56 -4.99 3.16
CA LEU A 486 22.20 -5.88 2.04
C LEU A 486 21.94 -7.33 2.44
N GLY A 487 21.23 -8.07 1.59
CA GLY A 487 21.24 -9.54 1.61
C GLY A 487 19.87 -10.22 1.54
N ALA A 488 19.88 -11.55 1.65
CA ALA A 488 18.72 -12.40 1.42
C ALA A 488 17.82 -12.65 2.66
N GLY A 489 18.08 -11.96 3.77
CA GLY A 489 17.29 -12.04 5.00
C GLY A 489 16.16 -11.02 5.11
N THR A 490 15.79 -10.69 6.35
CA THR A 490 14.67 -9.80 6.69
C THR A 490 15.13 -8.65 7.58
N LEU A 491 14.80 -7.42 7.22
CA LEU A 491 14.86 -6.25 8.11
C LEU A 491 13.47 -6.02 8.73
N GLN A 492 13.37 -5.86 10.04
CA GLN A 492 12.08 -5.64 10.71
C GLN A 492 12.17 -4.46 11.69
N THR A 493 11.20 -3.55 11.66
CA THR A 493 11.05 -2.53 12.72
C THR A 493 10.12 -3.02 13.83
N THR A 494 10.50 -2.77 15.09
CA THR A 494 9.86 -3.37 16.28
C THR A 494 9.60 -2.40 17.43
N GLY A 495 10.08 -1.15 17.37
CA GLY A 495 9.88 -0.17 18.44
C GLY A 495 8.49 0.48 18.45
N ALA A 496 8.15 1.09 19.59
CA ALA A 496 6.86 1.73 19.84
C ALA A 496 6.70 3.13 19.22
N ALA A 497 7.80 3.77 18.81
CA ALA A 497 7.81 5.04 18.08
C ALA A 497 8.13 4.81 16.59
N GLN A 498 7.70 5.72 15.72
CA GLN A 498 7.92 5.63 14.28
C GLN A 498 9.42 5.68 13.96
N GLN A 499 9.95 4.65 13.29
CA GLN A 499 11.37 4.60 12.90
C GLN A 499 11.64 5.47 11.66
N THR A 500 12.85 6.02 11.57
CA THR A 500 13.37 6.71 10.39
C THR A 500 14.57 5.95 9.83
N PHE A 501 14.58 5.71 8.51
CA PHE A 501 15.72 5.18 7.77
C PHE A 501 16.36 6.32 6.97
N ALA A 502 17.52 6.82 7.39
CA ALA A 502 18.20 7.99 6.80
C ALA A 502 19.68 7.71 6.49
N GLY A 503 20.29 8.59 5.69
CA GLY A 503 21.69 8.51 5.28
C GLY A 503 21.85 8.41 3.75
N THR A 504 23.10 8.37 3.28
CA THR A 504 23.45 8.38 1.85
C THR A 504 23.71 7.00 1.25
N GLY A 505 23.66 5.94 2.07
CA GLY A 505 23.84 4.55 1.66
C GLY A 505 22.57 3.96 1.05
N SER A 506 22.68 2.71 0.58
CA SER A 506 21.53 1.95 0.10
C SER A 506 21.22 0.75 1.00
N ALA A 507 19.93 0.49 1.19
CA ALA A 507 19.43 -0.75 1.79
C ALA A 507 18.80 -1.63 0.70
N SER A 508 19.22 -2.89 0.56
CA SER A 508 18.64 -3.84 -0.42
C SER A 508 18.50 -5.25 0.18
N LEU A 509 17.29 -5.56 0.65
CA LEU A 509 16.98 -6.81 1.34
C LEU A 509 16.03 -7.70 0.51
N ALA A 510 16.01 -9.00 0.77
CA ALA A 510 14.95 -9.87 0.26
C ALA A 510 13.59 -9.49 0.87
N ASN A 511 13.50 -9.31 2.18
CA ASN A 511 12.24 -9.00 2.87
C ASN A 511 12.38 -7.79 3.81
N ALA A 512 11.28 -7.07 4.01
CA ALA A 512 11.15 -6.12 5.11
C ALA A 512 9.77 -6.21 5.79
N THR A 513 9.76 -6.04 7.10
CA THR A 513 8.53 -6.02 7.93
C THR A 513 8.45 -4.70 8.69
N ILE A 514 7.49 -3.85 8.33
CA ILE A 514 7.25 -2.59 9.03
C ILE A 514 6.36 -2.84 10.25
N GLY A 515 6.85 -2.45 11.43
CA GLY A 515 6.16 -2.54 12.71
C GLY A 515 4.97 -1.59 12.83
N ALA A 516 4.15 -1.77 13.87
CA ALA A 516 2.89 -1.04 14.05
C ALA A 516 3.04 0.49 14.14
N ALA A 517 4.15 0.98 14.69
CA ALA A 517 4.46 2.41 14.78
C ALA A 517 4.78 3.05 13.41
N GLY A 518 4.98 2.25 12.36
CA GLY A 518 5.31 2.71 11.02
C GLY A 518 6.77 3.14 10.86
N THR A 519 7.14 3.55 9.64
CA THR A 519 8.52 3.91 9.31
C THR A 519 8.55 5.00 8.22
N VAL A 520 9.55 5.87 8.25
CA VAL A 520 9.80 6.92 7.23
C VAL A 520 11.12 6.65 6.53
N LEU A 521 11.12 6.70 5.20
CA LEU A 521 12.33 6.58 4.38
C LEU A 521 12.87 7.97 4.00
N SER A 522 14.14 8.17 4.30
CA SER A 522 15.00 9.29 3.87
C SER A 522 16.32 8.76 3.26
N GLN A 523 16.35 7.47 2.90
CA GLN A 523 17.39 6.77 2.13
C GLN A 523 16.73 5.71 1.24
N PRO A 524 17.35 5.28 0.12
CA PRO A 524 16.85 4.19 -0.72
C PRO A 524 16.69 2.84 0.00
N LEU A 525 15.50 2.24 -0.10
CA LEU A 525 15.18 0.89 0.36
C LEU A 525 14.62 0.05 -0.80
N ALA A 526 15.37 -0.98 -1.18
CA ALA A 526 15.00 -1.96 -2.20
C ALA A 526 14.60 -3.31 -1.56
N ILE A 527 13.43 -3.84 -1.94
CA ILE A 527 12.90 -5.12 -1.45
C ILE A 527 12.78 -6.10 -2.62
N GLY A 528 13.38 -7.30 -2.50
CA GLY A 528 13.40 -8.31 -3.58
C GLY A 528 12.23 -9.32 -3.58
N ARG A 529 11.57 -9.55 -2.44
CA ARG A 529 10.51 -10.55 -2.26
C ARG A 529 9.28 -10.02 -1.54
N LEU A 530 9.37 -9.69 -0.26
CA LEU A 530 8.18 -9.43 0.56
C LEU A 530 8.33 -8.16 1.41
N LEU A 531 7.42 -7.21 1.20
CA LEU A 531 7.20 -6.09 2.11
C LEU A 531 5.91 -6.36 2.91
N THR A 532 6.04 -6.62 4.21
CA THR A 532 4.90 -6.78 5.13
C THR A 532 4.70 -5.50 5.93
N LEU A 533 3.47 -4.98 5.94
CA LEU A 533 3.12 -3.72 6.59
C LEU A 533 2.15 -3.97 7.74
N ASN A 534 2.61 -3.81 8.98
CA ASN A 534 1.76 -3.78 10.18
C ASN A 534 1.48 -2.34 10.65
N GLY A 535 2.26 -1.39 10.18
CA GLY A 535 2.08 0.06 10.31
C GLY A 535 2.47 0.77 9.02
N ASN A 536 2.24 2.08 8.95
CA ASN A 536 2.40 2.86 7.72
C ASN A 536 3.86 3.08 7.33
N LEU A 537 4.16 3.04 6.03
CA LEU A 537 5.49 3.33 5.48
C LEU A 537 5.45 4.61 4.62
N THR A 538 6.09 5.68 5.07
CA THR A 538 6.26 6.89 4.25
C THR A 538 7.49 6.73 3.36
N SER A 539 7.28 6.57 2.06
CA SER A 539 8.35 6.24 1.09
C SER A 539 9.22 7.43 0.70
N ASN A 540 8.65 8.64 0.59
CA ASN A 540 9.29 9.84 0.05
C ASN A 540 10.00 9.62 -1.32
N GLY A 541 9.53 8.69 -2.15
CA GLY A 541 10.19 8.32 -3.42
C GLY A 541 11.35 7.31 -3.30
N ASN A 542 11.69 6.87 -2.10
CA ASN A 542 12.86 6.03 -1.83
C ASN A 542 12.58 4.51 -1.78
N LEU A 543 11.35 4.06 -2.03
CA LEU A 543 10.99 2.64 -2.00
C LEU A 543 11.07 2.02 -3.41
N THR A 544 11.82 0.93 -3.56
CA THR A 544 11.81 0.10 -4.77
C THR A 544 11.36 -1.32 -4.44
N LEU A 545 10.27 -1.76 -5.05
CA LEU A 545 9.87 -3.17 -5.09
C LEU A 545 10.51 -3.80 -6.34
N ARG A 546 11.44 -4.74 -6.14
CA ARG A 546 12.33 -5.23 -7.20
C ARG A 546 11.84 -6.49 -7.90
N SER A 547 12.30 -6.72 -9.12
CA SER A 547 12.07 -7.91 -9.92
C SER A 547 13.36 -8.29 -10.64
N ARG A 548 13.83 -9.52 -10.43
CA ARG A 548 15.11 -9.97 -10.99
C ARG A 548 15.03 -10.06 -12.52
N PRO A 549 16.11 -9.75 -13.25
CA PRO A 549 16.15 -9.88 -14.72
C PRO A 549 16.00 -11.32 -15.28
N ASP A 550 15.95 -12.34 -14.41
CA ASP A 550 15.65 -13.73 -14.77
C ASP A 550 14.19 -14.14 -14.41
N GLY A 551 13.44 -13.25 -13.76
CA GLY A 551 12.10 -13.50 -13.23
C GLY A 551 12.01 -14.40 -12.00
N SER A 552 13.14 -14.87 -11.43
CA SER A 552 13.15 -15.85 -10.33
C SER A 552 12.60 -15.28 -9.01
N GLU A 553 12.68 -13.97 -8.81
CA GLU A 553 11.98 -13.24 -7.75
C GLU A 553 11.35 -11.96 -8.30
N THR A 554 10.11 -11.70 -7.90
CA THR A 554 9.43 -10.40 -8.01
C THR A 554 8.90 -10.04 -6.63
N ALA A 555 9.03 -8.79 -6.22
CA ALA A 555 8.56 -8.32 -4.94
C ALA A 555 7.04 -8.12 -4.91
N MET A 556 6.44 -8.30 -3.73
CA MET A 556 5.02 -8.02 -3.47
C MET A 556 4.81 -7.45 -2.07
N VAL A 557 3.69 -6.77 -1.87
CA VAL A 557 3.30 -6.14 -0.60
C VAL A 557 2.12 -6.85 0.04
N VAL A 558 2.21 -7.08 1.35
CA VAL A 558 1.11 -7.54 2.21
C VAL A 558 0.78 -6.45 3.22
N ASN A 559 -0.45 -5.92 3.13
CA ASN A 559 -0.98 -4.89 4.02
C ASN A 559 -1.84 -5.55 5.12
N ASN A 560 -1.40 -5.48 6.38
CA ASN A 560 -2.18 -5.98 7.51
C ASN A 560 -3.08 -4.87 8.06
N GLY A 561 -4.39 -5.11 8.12
CA GLY A 561 -5.37 -4.13 8.56
C GLY A 561 -5.39 -2.87 7.68
N ALA A 562 -5.23 -1.70 8.31
CA ALA A 562 -5.26 -0.40 7.64
C ALA A 562 -3.86 0.14 7.26
N ALA A 563 -2.79 -0.64 7.42
CA ALA A 563 -1.43 -0.19 7.12
C ALA A 563 -1.23 0.08 5.62
N VAL A 564 -0.60 1.20 5.24
CA VAL A 564 -0.37 1.64 3.85
C VAL A 564 1.06 2.12 3.59
N VAL A 565 1.44 2.20 2.31
CA VAL A 565 2.58 3.02 1.87
C VAL A 565 2.05 4.38 1.41
N SER A 566 2.67 5.48 1.87
CA SER A 566 2.40 6.84 1.41
C SER A 566 3.56 7.40 0.60
N GLY A 567 3.26 8.24 -0.40
CA GLY A 567 4.22 8.71 -1.40
C GLY A 567 4.51 7.69 -2.50
N ASN A 568 5.31 8.12 -3.50
CA ASN A 568 5.64 7.29 -4.66
C ASN A 568 6.66 6.19 -4.32
N ALA A 569 6.50 5.05 -4.98
CA ALA A 569 7.46 3.96 -5.02
C ALA A 569 7.68 3.50 -6.46
N THR A 570 8.84 2.92 -6.73
CA THR A 570 9.15 2.23 -8.00
C THR A 570 8.80 0.75 -7.85
N VAL A 571 8.06 0.19 -8.81
CA VAL A 571 7.65 -1.22 -8.83
C VAL A 571 8.16 -1.88 -10.10
N GLU A 572 9.29 -2.58 -9.99
CA GLU A 572 9.87 -3.38 -11.07
C GLU A 572 8.97 -4.62 -11.35
N ARG A 573 8.76 -4.94 -12.62
CA ARG A 573 8.14 -6.19 -13.07
C ARG A 573 8.90 -6.78 -14.25
N PHE A 574 9.46 -7.97 -14.06
CA PHE A 574 10.01 -8.77 -15.15
C PHE A 574 8.91 -9.27 -16.10
N ILE A 575 9.07 -8.95 -17.38
CA ILE A 575 8.19 -9.39 -18.46
C ILE A 575 8.72 -10.70 -19.04
N GLY A 576 8.15 -11.81 -18.56
CA GLY A 576 8.61 -13.15 -18.90
C GLY A 576 8.56 -13.47 -20.41
N PRO A 577 9.54 -14.20 -20.95
CA PRO A 577 9.43 -14.84 -22.26
C PRO A 577 8.34 -15.92 -22.21
N ALA A 578 7.39 -15.88 -23.14
CA ALA A 578 6.32 -16.88 -23.23
C ALA A 578 6.80 -18.23 -23.80
N THR A 579 7.65 -18.13 -24.82
CA THR A 579 8.34 -19.20 -25.55
C THR A 579 9.64 -18.62 -26.09
N GLY A 580 10.64 -18.45 -25.21
CA GLY A 580 11.90 -17.78 -25.55
C GLY A 580 11.83 -16.25 -25.62
N ALA A 581 12.99 -15.60 -25.67
CA ALA A 581 13.13 -14.14 -25.71
C ALA A 581 12.80 -13.59 -27.10
N GLN A 582 11.52 -13.28 -27.33
CA GLN A 582 11.01 -12.75 -28.59
C GLN A 582 9.95 -11.66 -28.37
N MET A 583 9.70 -10.88 -29.42
CA MET A 583 8.58 -9.93 -29.45
C MET A 583 7.23 -10.64 -29.39
N GLY A 584 6.22 -9.93 -28.90
CA GLY A 584 4.82 -10.32 -28.98
C GLY A 584 3.94 -9.49 -28.06
N TYR A 585 2.63 -9.63 -28.22
CA TYR A 585 1.69 -8.90 -27.38
C TYR A 585 1.79 -9.32 -25.91
N ARG A 586 1.68 -8.33 -25.03
CA ARG A 586 1.60 -8.45 -23.57
C ARG A 586 0.42 -7.62 -23.11
N HIS A 587 -0.39 -8.15 -22.20
CA HIS A 587 -1.49 -7.40 -21.58
C HIS A 587 -1.04 -6.96 -20.19
N LEU A 588 -0.82 -5.66 -20.03
CA LEU A 588 -0.19 -5.05 -18.85
C LEU A 588 -1.15 -4.07 -18.15
N ALA A 589 -0.98 -3.97 -16.83
CA ALA A 589 -1.73 -3.11 -15.93
C ALA A 589 -0.78 -2.42 -14.94
N SER A 590 -1.19 -1.30 -14.35
CA SER A 590 -0.38 -0.66 -13.32
C SER A 590 -0.71 -1.19 -11.91
N PRO A 591 0.29 -1.66 -11.13
CA PRO A 591 0.16 -1.97 -9.71
C PRO A 591 0.19 -0.72 -8.79
N VAL A 592 0.29 0.48 -9.38
CA VAL A 592 0.36 1.77 -8.69
C VAL A 592 -0.66 2.77 -9.26
N THR A 593 -1.00 3.81 -8.50
CA THR A 593 -1.76 4.97 -8.97
C THR A 593 -0.83 6.17 -9.22
N ASN A 594 -1.32 7.17 -9.95
CA ASN A 594 -0.59 8.40 -10.32
C ASN A 594 0.65 8.18 -11.24
N THR A 595 0.67 7.06 -11.97
CA THR A 595 1.66 6.67 -12.99
C THR A 595 1.23 7.11 -14.40
N THR A 596 2.14 7.04 -15.37
CA THR A 596 1.88 7.37 -16.78
C THR A 596 2.03 6.16 -17.70
N LEU A 597 1.64 6.29 -18.96
CA LEU A 597 1.92 5.27 -19.99
C LEU A 597 3.38 5.33 -20.48
N SER A 598 4.17 6.32 -20.06
CA SER A 598 5.61 6.35 -20.27
C SER A 598 6.34 5.27 -19.46
N ASP A 599 5.78 4.88 -18.31
CA ASP A 599 6.23 3.77 -17.45
C ASP A 599 6.14 2.39 -18.14
N LEU A 600 5.50 2.29 -19.32
CA LEU A 600 5.55 1.09 -20.17
C LEU A 600 6.87 0.97 -20.96
N ALA A 601 7.79 1.93 -20.83
CA ALA A 601 9.08 1.90 -21.51
C ALA A 601 10.01 0.79 -20.98
N THR A 602 10.87 0.29 -21.86
CA THR A 602 11.98 -0.61 -21.52
C THR A 602 13.17 -0.30 -22.41
N GLY A 603 14.33 -0.93 -22.18
CA GLY A 603 15.50 -0.79 -23.06
C GLY A 603 15.28 -1.20 -24.52
N SER A 604 14.14 -1.83 -24.86
CA SER A 604 13.75 -2.23 -26.23
C SER A 604 12.38 -1.71 -26.69
N PHE A 605 11.69 -0.90 -25.89
CA PHE A 605 10.34 -0.41 -26.21
C PHE A 605 10.11 1.03 -25.72
N THR A 606 9.62 1.89 -26.62
CA THR A 606 9.22 3.27 -26.30
C THR A 606 7.71 3.44 -26.57
N PRO A 607 6.90 3.85 -25.58
CA PRO A 607 5.47 4.08 -25.75
C PRO A 607 5.16 5.18 -26.80
N VAL A 608 4.28 4.86 -27.75
CA VAL A 608 3.77 5.77 -28.79
C VAL A 608 2.26 5.77 -28.74
N LEU A 609 1.69 6.94 -28.41
CA LEU A 609 0.25 7.21 -28.42
C LEU A 609 -0.08 8.07 -29.64
N ASN A 610 -1.11 7.71 -30.40
CA ASN A 610 -1.61 8.52 -31.51
C ASN A 610 -3.15 8.44 -31.60
N PRO A 611 -3.87 9.36 -30.93
CA PRO A 611 -5.34 9.40 -30.92
C PRO A 611 -6.01 9.48 -32.29
N ALA A 612 -5.32 9.93 -33.35
CA ALA A 612 -5.87 9.98 -34.70
C ALA A 612 -6.29 8.58 -35.22
N TYR A 613 -5.61 7.52 -34.75
CA TYR A 613 -5.95 6.12 -35.02
C TYR A 613 -7.40 5.77 -34.68
N ASN A 614 -7.98 6.41 -33.66
CA ASN A 614 -9.33 6.08 -33.18
C ASN A 614 -10.43 6.48 -34.18
N ASN A 615 -10.19 7.53 -34.96
CA ASN A 615 -11.18 8.15 -35.85
C ASN A 615 -10.77 8.12 -37.34
N ALA A 616 -9.59 7.60 -37.68
CA ALA A 616 -9.11 7.53 -39.06
C ALA A 616 -9.95 6.55 -39.91
N PRO A 617 -10.35 6.90 -41.15
CA PRO A 617 -11.03 5.97 -42.06
C PRO A 617 -10.21 4.73 -42.43
N ASN A 618 -8.87 4.83 -42.38
CA ASN A 618 -7.96 3.70 -42.47
C ASN A 618 -6.90 3.81 -41.36
N PRO A 619 -7.14 3.23 -40.17
CA PRO A 619 -6.22 3.34 -39.02
C PRO A 619 -4.83 2.76 -39.27
N GLY A 620 -4.69 1.83 -40.23
CA GLY A 620 -3.39 1.23 -40.61
C GLY A 620 -2.42 2.19 -41.29
N LEU A 621 -2.88 3.37 -41.72
CA LEU A 621 -2.05 4.39 -42.39
C LEU A 621 -1.69 5.57 -41.47
N VAL A 622 -2.07 5.54 -40.20
CA VAL A 622 -1.82 6.63 -39.25
C VAL A 622 -0.35 6.63 -38.81
N THR A 623 0.33 7.77 -38.96
CA THR A 623 1.74 7.96 -38.61
C THR A 623 1.92 9.02 -37.51
N PRO A 624 2.85 8.82 -36.54
CA PRO A 624 3.46 7.53 -36.20
C PRO A 624 2.37 6.54 -35.74
N PHE A 625 2.53 5.26 -36.07
CA PHE A 625 1.56 4.24 -35.70
C PHE A 625 1.62 3.99 -34.19
N PRO A 626 0.49 3.99 -33.45
CA PRO A 626 0.49 3.77 -32.01
C PRO A 626 0.92 2.33 -31.66
N ASN A 627 1.62 2.15 -30.55
CA ASN A 627 2.07 0.84 -30.08
C ASN A 627 1.56 0.45 -28.68
N VAL A 628 0.81 1.35 -28.03
CA VAL A 628 0.02 1.09 -26.82
C VAL A 628 -1.46 1.23 -27.16
N PHE A 629 -2.25 0.22 -26.83
CA PHE A 629 -3.71 0.25 -27.00
C PHE A 629 -4.44 -0.18 -25.73
N SER A 630 -5.57 0.43 -25.42
CA SER A 630 -6.58 -0.14 -24.53
C SER A 630 -7.78 -0.66 -25.36
N TYR A 631 -8.79 -1.26 -24.73
CA TYR A 631 -9.91 -1.87 -25.45
C TYR A 631 -11.25 -1.20 -25.12
N ASP A 632 -11.99 -0.82 -26.16
CA ASP A 632 -13.31 -0.22 -26.12
C ASP A 632 -14.30 -1.04 -26.97
N GLN A 633 -15.14 -1.83 -26.31
CA GLN A 633 -16.14 -2.68 -26.97
C GLN A 633 -17.24 -1.90 -27.72
N THR A 634 -17.40 -0.58 -27.48
CA THR A 634 -18.40 0.20 -28.23
C THR A 634 -18.05 0.31 -29.71
N ARG A 635 -16.76 0.27 -30.07
CA ARG A 635 -16.29 0.32 -31.47
C ARG A 635 -16.55 -0.98 -32.25
N VAL A 636 -16.93 -2.07 -31.58
CA VAL A 636 -17.29 -3.35 -32.25
C VAL A 636 -18.56 -3.21 -33.10
N SER A 637 -19.47 -2.27 -32.77
CA SER A 637 -20.70 -2.03 -33.54
C SER A 637 -20.49 -1.27 -34.87
N SER A 638 -19.27 -0.80 -35.17
CA SER A 638 -18.92 -0.01 -36.37
C SER A 638 -18.87 -0.83 -37.67
N GLY A 639 -19.84 -1.73 -37.88
CA GLY A 639 -19.85 -2.76 -38.91
C GLY A 639 -19.19 -4.07 -38.45
N ALA A 640 -19.41 -5.18 -39.17
CA ALA A 640 -19.01 -6.52 -38.75
C ALA A 640 -17.52 -6.64 -38.35
N ALA A 641 -17.26 -7.35 -37.25
CA ALA A 641 -15.96 -7.92 -36.89
C ALA A 641 -15.92 -9.37 -37.40
N VAL A 642 -14.77 -9.84 -37.88
CA VAL A 642 -14.64 -11.14 -38.56
C VAL A 642 -14.09 -12.21 -37.62
N ALA A 643 -13.16 -11.83 -36.75
CA ALA A 643 -12.58 -12.62 -35.66
C ALA A 643 -12.64 -11.87 -34.30
N ASP A 644 -12.17 -12.52 -33.24
CA ASP A 644 -12.13 -11.94 -31.90
C ASP A 644 -11.13 -10.77 -31.80
N PHE A 645 -11.59 -9.66 -31.21
CA PHE A 645 -10.82 -8.43 -31.00
C PHE A 645 -10.30 -7.72 -32.28
N ASP A 646 -10.78 -8.09 -33.48
CA ASP A 646 -10.54 -7.36 -34.75
C ASP A 646 -10.87 -5.86 -34.63
N LYS A 647 -11.88 -5.54 -33.81
CA LYS A 647 -12.33 -4.19 -33.49
C LYS A 647 -12.33 -3.99 -31.98
N GLY A 648 -12.09 -2.75 -31.56
CA GLY A 648 -12.15 -2.32 -30.17
C GLY A 648 -10.85 -1.71 -29.64
N TRP A 649 -9.69 -2.07 -30.21
CA TRP A 649 -8.40 -1.47 -29.84
C TRP A 649 -8.39 0.04 -30.10
N VAL A 650 -8.13 0.83 -29.06
CA VAL A 650 -8.02 2.30 -29.10
C VAL A 650 -6.64 2.74 -28.64
N SER A 651 -6.04 3.71 -29.34
CA SER A 651 -4.90 4.45 -28.79
C SER A 651 -5.41 5.31 -27.62
N PRO A 652 -4.78 5.25 -26.43
CA PRO A 652 -5.09 6.16 -25.33
C PRO A 652 -5.02 7.64 -25.74
N VAL A 653 -5.95 8.44 -25.20
CA VAL A 653 -6.09 9.89 -25.50
C VAL A 653 -5.41 10.79 -24.47
N THR A 654 -4.86 10.21 -23.41
CA THR A 654 -4.00 10.88 -22.42
C THR A 654 -2.82 9.96 -22.09
N ASN A 655 -1.75 10.50 -21.50
CA ASN A 655 -0.63 9.71 -21.00
C ASN A 655 -0.91 9.07 -19.62
N ILE A 656 -2.13 9.08 -19.10
CA ILE A 656 -2.45 8.53 -17.77
C ILE A 656 -2.62 7.01 -17.86
N MET A 657 -1.89 6.27 -17.02
CA MET A 657 -2.10 4.82 -16.87
C MET A 657 -3.00 4.55 -15.66
N PHE A 658 -4.23 4.10 -15.92
CA PHE A 658 -5.20 3.81 -14.87
C PHE A 658 -5.04 2.36 -14.37
N SER A 659 -4.83 2.15 -13.08
CA SER A 659 -4.48 0.85 -12.48
C SER A 659 -5.48 -0.30 -12.74
N THR A 660 -6.77 0.01 -12.87
CA THR A 660 -7.82 -0.98 -13.20
C THR A 660 -8.07 -1.16 -14.70
N PHE A 661 -7.38 -0.42 -15.57
CA PHE A 661 -7.42 -0.61 -17.02
C PHE A 661 -6.27 -1.51 -17.43
N GLY A 662 -6.55 -2.38 -18.40
CA GLY A 662 -5.49 -3.12 -19.08
C GLY A 662 -5.14 -2.49 -20.42
N TYR A 663 -3.87 -2.62 -20.79
CA TYR A 663 -3.28 -2.09 -22.01
C TYR A 663 -2.54 -3.22 -22.72
N THR A 664 -2.63 -3.29 -24.04
CA THR A 664 -1.82 -4.20 -24.86
C THR A 664 -0.68 -3.44 -25.54
N VAL A 665 0.50 -4.05 -25.50
CA VAL A 665 1.74 -3.57 -26.13
C VAL A 665 2.42 -4.75 -26.80
N ASN A 666 3.12 -4.53 -27.93
CA ASN A 666 3.94 -5.55 -28.58
C ASN A 666 5.42 -5.24 -28.29
N LEU A 667 6.05 -6.06 -27.44
CA LEU A 667 7.43 -5.83 -26.98
C LEU A 667 8.20 -7.13 -26.71
N MET A 668 9.51 -7.01 -26.54
CA MET A 668 10.41 -8.15 -26.33
C MET A 668 10.25 -8.73 -24.91
N GLY A 669 10.05 -10.05 -24.82
CA GLY A 669 10.12 -10.76 -23.53
C GLY A 669 11.58 -10.92 -23.05
N GLY A 670 11.79 -10.99 -21.73
CA GLY A 670 13.12 -10.96 -21.13
C GLY A 670 13.59 -9.53 -20.79
N GLN A 671 12.68 -8.68 -20.33
CA GLN A 671 12.94 -7.29 -19.93
C GLN A 671 12.39 -7.05 -18.52
N VAL A 672 12.97 -6.12 -17.77
CA VAL A 672 12.33 -5.53 -16.59
C VAL A 672 11.74 -4.19 -17.00
N MET A 673 10.53 -3.91 -16.53
CA MET A 673 9.78 -2.66 -16.74
C MET A 673 9.39 -2.13 -15.36
N ASP A 674 9.43 -0.81 -15.13
CA ASP A 674 9.16 -0.23 -13.81
C ASP A 674 8.03 0.80 -13.82
N PHE A 675 7.13 0.68 -12.83
CA PHE A 675 6.04 1.64 -12.63
C PHE A 675 6.36 2.56 -11.46
N VAL A 676 6.21 3.88 -11.63
CA VAL A 676 6.47 4.87 -10.58
C VAL A 676 5.17 5.55 -10.16
N GLY A 677 4.78 5.36 -8.89
CA GLY A 677 3.53 5.92 -8.36
C GLY A 677 3.22 5.49 -6.94
N THR A 678 2.07 5.90 -6.42
CA THR A 678 1.61 5.47 -5.09
C THR A 678 1.13 4.01 -5.16
N LEU A 679 1.57 3.16 -4.23
CA LEU A 679 1.21 1.75 -4.24
C LEU A 679 -0.31 1.51 -4.18
N GLY A 680 -0.81 0.66 -5.07
CA GLY A 680 -2.24 0.33 -5.12
C GLY A 680 -2.72 -0.36 -3.84
N ASN A 681 -3.80 0.14 -3.24
CA ASN A 681 -4.34 -0.36 -1.97
C ASN A 681 -5.81 0.05 -1.76
N GLY A 682 -6.56 -0.76 -1.02
CA GLY A 682 -7.97 -0.49 -0.71
C GLY A 682 -8.91 -1.13 -1.72
N THR A 683 -10.04 -0.48 -2.02
CA THR A 683 -11.07 -0.98 -2.94
C THR A 683 -11.08 -0.16 -4.23
N TYR A 684 -11.03 -0.84 -5.38
CA TYR A 684 -11.20 -0.21 -6.69
C TYR A 684 -12.42 -0.80 -7.40
N ASN A 685 -13.33 0.06 -7.86
CA ASN A 685 -14.56 -0.36 -8.53
C ASN A 685 -14.51 0.01 -10.01
N ARG A 686 -14.87 -0.93 -10.89
CA ARG A 686 -15.19 -0.67 -12.30
C ARG A 686 -16.65 -0.98 -12.54
N VAL A 687 -17.40 0.05 -12.94
CA VAL A 687 -18.85 0.02 -13.21
C VAL A 687 -19.11 0.37 -14.68
N SER A 688 -20.36 0.25 -15.12
CA SER A 688 -20.79 0.56 -16.49
C SER A 688 -20.03 -0.24 -17.57
N LEU A 689 -19.71 -1.50 -17.27
CA LEU A 689 -19.10 -2.42 -18.21
C LEU A 689 -20.17 -2.95 -19.16
N GLY A 690 -20.55 -2.15 -20.15
CA GLY A 690 -21.66 -2.44 -21.05
C GLY A 690 -21.36 -3.47 -22.15
N ARG A 691 -22.41 -4.07 -22.73
CA ARG A 691 -22.32 -4.95 -23.92
C ARG A 691 -23.15 -4.47 -25.09
N VAL A 692 -22.49 -4.12 -26.20
CA VAL A 692 -23.18 -3.93 -27.49
C VAL A 692 -23.77 -5.25 -28.02
N PRO A 693 -24.85 -5.22 -28.81
CA PRO A 693 -25.33 -6.40 -29.52
C PRO A 693 -24.26 -6.96 -30.47
N GLY A 694 -24.12 -8.29 -30.54
CA GLY A 694 -23.18 -8.98 -31.43
C GLY A 694 -22.37 -10.09 -30.75
N ALA A 695 -21.79 -10.97 -31.57
CA ALA A 695 -21.02 -12.13 -31.10
C ALA A 695 -19.71 -11.74 -30.40
N GLN A 696 -19.09 -10.62 -30.79
CA GLN A 696 -17.85 -10.07 -30.21
C GLN A 696 -18.09 -8.90 -29.23
N GLY A 697 -19.36 -8.61 -28.88
CA GLY A 697 -19.70 -7.51 -27.96
C GLY A 697 -19.42 -7.83 -26.49
N GLY A 698 -19.15 -6.78 -25.69
CA GLY A 698 -19.09 -6.83 -24.22
C GLY A 698 -17.79 -7.33 -23.58
N TRP A 699 -16.69 -7.35 -24.32
CA TRP A 699 -15.35 -7.64 -23.78
C TRP A 699 -14.72 -6.42 -23.11
N HIS A 700 -14.08 -6.60 -21.95
CA HIS A 700 -13.41 -5.52 -21.21
C HIS A 700 -12.00 -5.93 -20.79
N LEU A 701 -10.99 -5.16 -21.23
CA LEU A 701 -9.60 -5.35 -20.84
C LEU A 701 -9.30 -4.57 -19.54
N LEU A 702 -9.15 -5.31 -18.45
CA LEU A 702 -9.00 -4.79 -17.09
C LEU A 702 -7.64 -5.16 -16.51
N GLY A 703 -7.23 -4.47 -15.44
CA GLY A 703 -5.93 -4.62 -14.80
C GLY A 703 -6.02 -5.03 -13.34
N ASN A 704 -5.05 -5.82 -12.86
CA ASN A 704 -4.80 -5.98 -11.42
C ASN A 704 -4.17 -4.68 -10.87
N PRO A 705 -4.87 -3.93 -9.98
CA PRO A 705 -4.44 -2.61 -9.56
C PRO A 705 -3.44 -2.61 -8.38
N TYR A 706 -3.00 -3.78 -7.90
CA TYR A 706 -2.22 -3.91 -6.65
C TYR A 706 -0.76 -4.33 -6.89
N PRO A 707 0.17 -3.96 -5.98
CA PRO A 707 1.54 -4.46 -5.94
C PRO A 707 1.61 -5.87 -5.30
N ALA A 708 0.71 -6.75 -5.72
CA ALA A 708 0.57 -8.13 -5.25
C ALA A 708 -0.21 -8.95 -6.27
N PRO A 709 0.00 -10.28 -6.37
CA PRO A 709 -0.95 -11.16 -7.04
C PRO A 709 -2.31 -11.14 -6.35
N ILE A 710 -3.38 -11.29 -7.12
CA ILE A 710 -4.77 -11.45 -6.62
C ILE A 710 -5.37 -12.77 -7.08
N ARG A 711 -6.37 -13.29 -6.36
CA ARG A 711 -7.25 -14.37 -6.83
C ARG A 711 -8.47 -13.78 -7.52
N PHE A 712 -8.80 -14.26 -8.71
CA PHE A 712 -9.98 -13.81 -9.45
C PHE A 712 -11.28 -14.25 -8.76
N SER A 713 -11.32 -15.46 -8.21
CA SER A 713 -12.44 -16.02 -7.42
C SER A 713 -12.82 -15.21 -6.18
N GLN A 714 -11.96 -14.29 -5.73
CA GLN A 714 -12.19 -13.42 -4.57
C GLN A 714 -12.59 -11.99 -4.96
N LEU A 715 -12.80 -11.70 -6.24
CA LEU A 715 -13.31 -10.42 -6.75
C LEU A 715 -14.84 -10.47 -6.82
N THR A 716 -15.52 -9.37 -6.47
CA THR A 716 -16.98 -9.30 -6.60
C THR A 716 -17.34 -8.96 -8.04
N LEU A 717 -18.03 -9.88 -8.72
CA LEU A 717 -18.54 -9.73 -10.09
C LEU A 717 -20.06 -9.54 -10.09
N THR A 718 -20.57 -8.59 -10.87
CA THR A 718 -22.01 -8.38 -11.07
C THR A 718 -22.29 -8.21 -12.56
N GLY A 719 -23.16 -9.05 -13.14
CA GLY A 719 -23.50 -8.99 -14.57
C GLY A 719 -22.34 -9.31 -15.54
N LEU A 720 -21.24 -9.87 -15.01
CA LEU A 720 -20.09 -10.35 -15.77
C LEU A 720 -20.04 -11.88 -15.73
N ASP A 721 -19.49 -12.46 -16.79
CA ASP A 721 -19.14 -13.88 -16.83
C ASP A 721 -18.01 -14.14 -15.82
N ASN A 722 -18.10 -15.25 -15.09
CA ASN A 722 -17.15 -15.72 -14.08
C ASN A 722 -15.85 -16.30 -14.71
N ALA A 723 -15.67 -16.09 -16.01
CA ALA A 723 -14.54 -16.55 -16.80
C ALA A 723 -13.57 -15.40 -17.08
N VAL A 724 -12.28 -15.69 -16.93
CA VAL A 724 -11.20 -14.72 -17.02
C VAL A 724 -10.09 -15.20 -17.96
N TYR A 725 -9.76 -14.36 -18.93
CA TYR A 725 -8.94 -14.72 -20.09
C TYR A 725 -7.66 -13.89 -20.11
N VAL A 726 -6.50 -14.55 -20.22
CA VAL A 726 -5.18 -13.90 -20.27
C VAL A 726 -4.48 -14.28 -21.56
N TYR A 727 -3.99 -13.30 -22.33
CA TYR A 727 -3.32 -13.58 -23.61
C TYR A 727 -1.92 -14.15 -23.41
N ARG A 728 -1.67 -15.29 -24.05
CA ARG A 728 -0.42 -16.03 -24.08
C ARG A 728 0.14 -15.98 -25.50
N SER A 729 0.94 -14.95 -25.77
CA SER A 729 1.79 -14.86 -26.98
C SER A 729 2.64 -16.12 -27.14
N THR A 730 2.79 -16.61 -28.37
CA THR A 730 3.74 -17.65 -28.78
C THR A 730 4.72 -17.15 -29.85
N GLY A 731 4.48 -15.94 -30.36
CA GLY A 731 5.32 -15.18 -31.28
C GLY A 731 4.87 -13.72 -31.37
N GLN A 732 5.43 -12.96 -32.31
CA GLN A 732 5.15 -11.52 -32.46
C GLN A 732 3.67 -11.22 -32.72
N TYR A 733 3.01 -12.05 -33.53
CA TYR A 733 1.62 -11.90 -33.95
C TYR A 733 0.79 -13.18 -33.72
N THR A 734 1.32 -14.15 -32.97
CA THR A 734 0.68 -15.45 -32.70
C THR A 734 0.58 -15.70 -31.20
N GLY A 735 -0.45 -16.43 -30.78
CA GLY A 735 -0.69 -16.79 -29.40
C GLY A 735 -2.03 -17.49 -29.19
N SER A 736 -2.40 -17.68 -27.93
CA SER A 736 -3.68 -18.23 -27.49
C SER A 736 -4.17 -17.49 -26.23
N TYR A 737 -5.39 -17.76 -25.77
CA TYR A 737 -5.86 -17.30 -24.47
C TYR A 737 -5.83 -18.44 -23.44
N SER A 738 -5.30 -18.13 -22.25
CA SER A 738 -5.37 -18.96 -21.05
C SER A 738 -6.64 -18.61 -20.27
N SER A 739 -7.69 -19.42 -20.44
CA SER A 739 -8.98 -19.27 -19.76
C SER A 739 -8.97 -19.91 -18.36
N PHE A 740 -9.74 -19.36 -17.43
CA PHE A 740 -10.08 -19.97 -16.16
C PHE A 740 -11.51 -19.59 -15.76
N VAL A 741 -12.29 -20.57 -15.29
CA VAL A 741 -13.65 -20.40 -14.72
C VAL A 741 -13.91 -21.50 -13.70
N ASN A 742 -14.59 -21.19 -12.60
CA ASN A 742 -15.09 -22.18 -11.62
C ASN A 742 -14.06 -23.26 -11.18
N GLY A 743 -12.79 -22.89 -10.99
CA GLY A 743 -11.71 -23.81 -10.60
C GLY A 743 -11.02 -24.56 -11.74
N VAL A 744 -11.58 -24.55 -12.96
CA VAL A 744 -11.04 -25.21 -14.15
C VAL A 744 -10.14 -24.27 -14.94
N PRO A 745 -8.90 -24.68 -15.29
CA PRO A 745 -8.04 -23.97 -16.23
C PRO A 745 -7.99 -24.64 -17.62
N VAL A 746 -7.67 -23.86 -18.66
CA VAL A 746 -7.10 -24.37 -19.92
C VAL A 746 -5.99 -23.48 -20.45
N ASN A 747 -5.15 -24.00 -21.35
CA ASN A 747 -4.01 -23.29 -21.95
C ASN A 747 -3.07 -22.67 -20.88
N GLY A 748 -2.98 -23.32 -19.72
CA GLY A 748 -2.22 -22.85 -18.56
C GLY A 748 -2.98 -21.89 -17.62
N GLY A 749 -4.31 -21.85 -17.63
CA GLY A 749 -5.13 -21.04 -16.71
C GLY A 749 -4.87 -21.22 -15.20
N SER A 750 -5.38 -20.29 -14.39
CA SER A 750 -5.25 -20.29 -12.92
C SER A 750 -6.24 -19.32 -12.27
N ASP A 751 -6.56 -19.50 -11.00
CA ASP A 751 -7.26 -18.48 -10.22
C ASP A 751 -6.41 -17.21 -10.00
N VAL A 752 -5.08 -17.33 -10.00
CA VAL A 752 -4.18 -16.21 -9.70
C VAL A 752 -3.96 -15.29 -10.91
N LEU A 753 -4.09 -13.99 -10.68
CA LEU A 753 -3.69 -12.90 -11.58
C LEU A 753 -2.45 -12.20 -10.98
N PRO A 754 -1.28 -12.23 -11.66
CA PRO A 754 -0.05 -11.62 -11.18
C PRO A 754 -0.12 -10.10 -10.99
N MET A 755 0.83 -9.55 -10.23
CA MET A 755 1.14 -8.12 -10.22
C MET A 755 1.49 -7.64 -11.65
N GLY A 756 0.88 -6.52 -12.06
CA GLY A 756 1.06 -5.92 -13.39
C GLY A 756 0.34 -6.63 -14.54
N GLN A 757 -0.45 -7.68 -14.28
CA GLN A 757 -1.19 -8.41 -15.30
C GLN A 757 -2.49 -7.69 -15.68
N ALA A 758 -2.75 -7.55 -16.98
CA ALA A 758 -4.10 -7.30 -17.50
C ALA A 758 -4.76 -8.56 -18.07
N PHE A 759 -6.08 -8.58 -18.05
CA PHE A 759 -6.94 -9.72 -18.36
C PHE A 759 -8.26 -9.24 -18.98
N PHE A 760 -8.87 -10.08 -19.81
CA PHE A 760 -10.23 -9.88 -20.30
C PHE A 760 -11.26 -10.53 -19.38
N VAL A 761 -12.38 -9.83 -19.21
CA VAL A 761 -13.67 -10.36 -18.74
C VAL A 761 -14.77 -9.95 -19.72
N ARG A 762 -15.96 -10.53 -19.58
CA ARG A 762 -17.09 -10.26 -20.45
C ARG A 762 -18.36 -9.94 -19.66
N THR A 763 -19.19 -9.04 -20.17
CA THR A 763 -20.54 -8.76 -19.64
C THR A 763 -21.55 -9.77 -20.18
N SER A 764 -22.30 -10.45 -19.30
CA SER A 764 -23.05 -11.66 -19.66
C SER A 764 -24.22 -11.42 -20.62
N VAL A 765 -24.94 -10.30 -20.47
CA VAL A 765 -26.20 -10.04 -21.21
C VAL A 765 -26.06 -8.80 -22.10
N PRO A 766 -26.33 -8.90 -23.42
CA PRO A 766 -26.36 -7.74 -24.31
C PRO A 766 -27.32 -6.64 -23.85
N GLY A 767 -26.92 -5.38 -24.00
CA GLY A 767 -27.69 -4.21 -23.56
C GLY A 767 -27.66 -3.93 -22.05
N THR A 768 -27.03 -4.80 -21.24
CA THR A 768 -26.84 -4.57 -19.80
C THR A 768 -25.44 -4.00 -19.50
N ASN A 769 -25.25 -3.54 -18.25
CA ASN A 769 -23.97 -3.12 -17.70
C ASN A 769 -23.57 -4.05 -16.56
N GLY A 770 -22.34 -4.57 -16.60
CA GLY A 770 -21.71 -5.25 -15.47
C GLY A 770 -20.85 -4.33 -14.61
N SER A 771 -20.33 -4.89 -13.52
CA SER A 771 -19.30 -4.29 -12.67
C SER A 771 -18.40 -5.34 -12.01
N ILE A 772 -17.21 -4.89 -11.61
CA ILE A 772 -16.23 -5.66 -10.83
C ILE A 772 -15.63 -4.79 -9.73
N ALA A 773 -15.55 -5.34 -8.53
CA ALA A 773 -14.87 -4.74 -7.39
C ALA A 773 -13.59 -5.51 -7.05
N PHE A 774 -12.47 -4.80 -7.10
CA PHE A 774 -11.20 -5.23 -6.55
C PHE A 774 -11.14 -4.81 -5.08
N ALA A 775 -10.83 -5.74 -4.19
CA ALA A 775 -10.65 -5.48 -2.76
C ALA A 775 -9.37 -6.11 -2.23
N ASN A 776 -8.78 -5.52 -1.18
CA ASN A 776 -7.56 -6.06 -0.53
C ASN A 776 -7.70 -7.54 -0.10
N SER A 777 -8.92 -8.02 0.19
CA SER A 777 -9.22 -9.41 0.54
C SER A 777 -8.95 -10.43 -0.57
N ALA A 778 -8.82 -9.99 -1.84
CA ALA A 778 -8.44 -10.83 -2.96
C ALA A 778 -6.93 -10.96 -3.15
N ARG A 779 -6.11 -10.16 -2.44
CA ARG A 779 -4.65 -10.18 -2.54
C ARG A 779 -4.07 -11.36 -1.77
N LEU A 780 -3.03 -11.97 -2.32
CA LEU A 780 -2.30 -13.03 -1.63
C LEU A 780 -1.53 -12.47 -0.43
N THR A 781 -1.70 -13.09 0.73
CA THR A 781 -1.07 -12.70 2.02
C THR A 781 0.23 -13.43 2.31
N THR A 782 0.65 -14.35 1.44
CA THR A 782 1.92 -15.10 1.51
C THR A 782 2.67 -14.93 0.20
N TYR A 783 4.01 -15.02 0.26
CA TYR A 783 4.85 -14.76 -0.92
C TYR A 783 4.59 -15.76 -2.05
N GLN A 784 4.19 -15.26 -3.21
CA GLN A 784 4.16 -16.01 -4.47
C GLN A 784 4.69 -15.15 -5.61
N ASN A 785 5.54 -15.75 -6.45
CA ASN A 785 6.06 -15.15 -7.68
C ASN A 785 5.50 -15.89 -8.91
N PRO A 786 4.21 -15.70 -9.26
CA PRO A 786 3.72 -16.19 -10.53
C PRO A 786 4.38 -15.41 -11.67
N ALA A 787 4.71 -16.10 -12.77
CA ALA A 787 5.12 -15.45 -14.01
C ALA A 787 3.99 -14.53 -14.53
N LEU A 788 4.22 -13.75 -15.60
CA LEU A 788 3.12 -13.12 -16.36
C LEU A 788 2.35 -14.14 -17.23
N GLN A 789 2.30 -15.39 -16.76
CA GLN A 789 1.54 -16.54 -17.26
C GLN A 789 1.15 -17.40 -16.06
N ARG A 790 0.03 -18.12 -16.19
CA ARG A 790 -0.73 -18.73 -15.09
C ARG A 790 -0.27 -20.19 -14.82
N THR A 791 -0.64 -20.73 -13.65
CA THR A 791 -0.35 -22.12 -13.23
C THR A 791 -1.56 -22.80 -12.57
N ALA A 792 -1.81 -24.07 -12.92
CA ALA A 792 -3.07 -24.76 -12.68
C ALA A 792 -3.43 -25.05 -11.19
N THR A 793 -4.73 -25.29 -10.98
CA THR A 793 -5.40 -25.68 -9.74
C THR A 793 -5.68 -27.19 -9.67
N THR A 794 -5.98 -27.71 -8.47
CA THR A 794 -6.38 -29.12 -8.26
C THR A 794 -7.87 -29.30 -8.50
N GLU A 795 -8.26 -30.34 -9.25
CA GLU A 795 -9.65 -30.66 -9.60
C GLU A 795 -10.17 -31.91 -8.88
N THR A 796 -11.44 -31.90 -8.47
CA THR A 796 -12.12 -32.98 -7.73
C THR A 796 -13.40 -33.50 -8.38
N ARG A 797 -13.94 -32.79 -9.39
CA ARG A 797 -15.10 -33.21 -10.20
C ARG A 797 -14.66 -34.11 -11.36
N PRO A 798 -15.60 -34.85 -12.00
CA PRO A 798 -15.31 -35.55 -13.25
C PRO A 798 -14.90 -34.52 -14.32
N LEU A 799 -13.70 -34.65 -14.88
CA LEU A 799 -13.12 -33.70 -15.84
C LEU A 799 -12.27 -34.42 -16.90
N LEU A 800 -12.39 -33.97 -18.15
CA LEU A 800 -11.51 -34.28 -19.28
C LEU A 800 -10.88 -33.00 -19.81
N GLN A 801 -9.56 -32.95 -19.89
CA GLN A 801 -8.82 -31.98 -20.71
C GLN A 801 -8.22 -32.68 -21.93
N LEU A 802 -8.49 -32.13 -23.11
CA LEU A 802 -7.89 -32.56 -24.38
C LEU A 802 -7.02 -31.45 -24.96
N ASP A 803 -5.85 -31.83 -25.44
CA ASP A 803 -4.98 -31.02 -26.28
C ASP A 803 -5.12 -31.44 -27.75
N LEU A 804 -5.20 -30.45 -28.66
CA LEU A 804 -4.92 -30.65 -30.08
C LEU A 804 -3.48 -30.20 -30.36
N ARG A 805 -2.63 -31.13 -30.79
CA ARG A 805 -1.19 -30.91 -31.01
C ARG A 805 -0.81 -31.13 -32.47
N SER A 806 -0.02 -30.23 -33.06
CA SER A 806 0.59 -30.44 -34.38
C SER A 806 1.62 -31.58 -34.36
N ALA A 807 1.93 -32.18 -35.51
CA ALA A 807 2.98 -33.19 -35.61
C ALA A 807 4.39 -32.73 -35.15
N SER A 808 4.64 -31.41 -35.10
CA SER A 808 5.88 -30.83 -34.58
C SER A 808 5.83 -30.50 -33.08
N GLY A 809 4.67 -30.61 -32.43
CA GLY A 809 4.44 -30.16 -31.04
C GLY A 809 4.49 -28.63 -30.84
N ALA A 810 4.88 -27.85 -31.86
CA ALA A 810 5.08 -26.41 -31.76
C ALA A 810 3.79 -25.58 -31.72
N ALA A 811 2.65 -26.18 -32.08
CA ALA A 811 1.33 -25.57 -31.97
C ALA A 811 0.41 -26.51 -31.17
N THR A 812 -0.18 -25.96 -30.11
CA THR A 812 -1.05 -26.68 -29.16
C THR A 812 -2.20 -25.78 -28.72
N ASP A 813 -3.41 -26.31 -28.68
CA ASP A 813 -4.57 -25.66 -28.06
C ASP A 813 -5.36 -26.68 -27.21
N GLN A 814 -6.00 -26.21 -26.14
CA GLN A 814 -6.57 -27.08 -25.10
C GLN A 814 -8.01 -26.70 -24.75
N VAL A 815 -8.86 -27.73 -24.61
CA VAL A 815 -10.24 -27.60 -24.13
C VAL A 815 -10.46 -28.44 -22.88
N ALA A 816 -11.35 -27.99 -21.99
CA ALA A 816 -11.81 -28.74 -20.82
C ALA A 816 -13.33 -28.99 -20.87
N VAL A 817 -13.73 -30.20 -20.50
CA VAL A 817 -15.11 -30.58 -20.22
C VAL A 817 -15.17 -31.10 -18.79
N TYR A 818 -16.08 -30.59 -17.97
CA TYR A 818 -16.26 -31.04 -16.60
C TYR A 818 -17.74 -31.10 -16.20
N PHE A 819 -18.04 -31.81 -15.11
CA PHE A 819 -19.41 -32.11 -14.71
C PHE A 819 -19.72 -31.51 -13.33
N GLU A 820 -20.73 -30.64 -13.28
CA GLU A 820 -20.99 -29.70 -12.17
C GLU A 820 -22.48 -29.66 -11.78
N GLN A 821 -22.77 -29.42 -10.50
CA GLN A 821 -24.12 -29.33 -9.99
C GLN A 821 -24.76 -27.98 -10.32
N GLY A 822 -25.81 -28.00 -11.14
CA GLY A 822 -26.56 -26.81 -11.55
C GLY A 822 -26.07 -26.16 -12.84
N ALA A 823 -25.02 -26.67 -13.46
CA ALA A 823 -24.64 -26.32 -14.83
C ALA A 823 -25.67 -26.85 -15.85
N THR A 824 -25.65 -26.33 -17.08
CA THR A 824 -26.62 -26.66 -18.14
C THR A 824 -25.95 -27.19 -19.41
N ALA A 825 -26.72 -27.66 -20.39
CA ALA A 825 -26.18 -28.08 -21.70
C ALA A 825 -25.98 -26.92 -22.70
N GLY A 826 -26.32 -25.69 -22.32
CA GLY A 826 -25.98 -24.45 -23.01
C GLY A 826 -25.20 -23.52 -22.09
N PHE A 827 -24.64 -22.44 -22.66
CA PHE A 827 -23.71 -21.54 -21.96
C PHE A 827 -24.23 -21.02 -20.62
N ASP A 828 -23.51 -21.32 -19.54
CA ASP A 828 -23.69 -20.74 -18.22
C ASP A 828 -22.50 -19.83 -17.86
N ALA A 829 -22.79 -18.54 -17.70
CA ALA A 829 -21.85 -17.49 -17.32
C ALA A 829 -21.05 -17.78 -16.03
N ARG A 830 -21.49 -18.70 -15.16
CA ARG A 830 -20.78 -19.09 -13.94
C ARG A 830 -19.75 -20.19 -14.15
N PHE A 831 -19.93 -21.02 -15.18
CA PHE A 831 -19.30 -22.33 -15.31
C PHE A 831 -18.51 -22.52 -16.61
N ASP A 832 -18.83 -21.77 -17.66
CA ASP A 832 -18.24 -21.88 -18.99
C ASP A 832 -17.27 -20.73 -19.31
N ALA A 833 -16.33 -21.00 -20.23
CA ALA A 833 -15.47 -20.00 -20.83
C ALA A 833 -15.50 -20.12 -22.35
N PHE A 834 -15.72 -19.01 -23.06
CA PHE A 834 -15.67 -18.95 -24.52
C PHE A 834 -14.31 -19.43 -25.07
N HIS A 835 -14.31 -19.96 -26.29
CA HIS A 835 -13.08 -20.03 -27.08
C HIS A 835 -12.74 -18.64 -27.61
N LEU A 836 -11.45 -18.31 -27.76
CA LEU A 836 -10.99 -17.02 -28.25
C LEU A 836 -9.93 -17.23 -29.35
N SER A 837 -10.30 -16.87 -30.58
CA SER A 837 -9.69 -17.33 -31.83
C SER A 837 -8.50 -16.48 -32.31
N SER A 838 -7.61 -16.07 -31.41
CA SER A 838 -6.63 -14.99 -31.64
C SER A 838 -5.25 -15.44 -32.17
N GLY A 839 -5.12 -15.66 -33.48
CA GLY A 839 -3.81 -15.90 -34.12
C GLY A 839 -3.19 -17.27 -33.83
N ASN A 840 -4.03 -18.25 -33.49
CA ASN A 840 -3.64 -19.62 -33.16
C ASN A 840 -3.73 -20.51 -34.43
N SER A 841 -2.68 -21.29 -34.74
CA SER A 841 -2.60 -22.12 -35.96
C SER A 841 -3.25 -23.51 -35.84
N VAL A 842 -3.62 -23.89 -34.62
CA VAL A 842 -4.54 -24.97 -34.28
C VAL A 842 -5.56 -24.41 -33.29
N GLN A 843 -6.80 -24.87 -33.35
CA GLN A 843 -7.85 -24.50 -32.41
C GLN A 843 -8.69 -25.73 -32.02
N LEU A 844 -8.97 -25.86 -30.73
CA LEU A 844 -9.78 -26.93 -30.15
C LEU A 844 -10.76 -26.34 -29.13
N GLY A 845 -12.05 -26.55 -29.36
CA GLY A 845 -13.14 -26.09 -28.50
C GLY A 845 -14.28 -27.10 -28.40
N VAL A 846 -15.32 -26.75 -27.67
CA VAL A 846 -16.57 -27.50 -27.51
C VAL A 846 -17.74 -26.66 -28.02
N LEU A 847 -18.68 -27.27 -28.74
CA LEU A 847 -19.86 -26.58 -29.28
C LEU A 847 -21.06 -26.66 -28.32
N ALA A 848 -21.36 -25.54 -27.67
CA ALA A 848 -22.58 -25.32 -26.89
C ALA A 848 -23.63 -24.61 -27.78
N GLY A 849 -24.31 -25.41 -28.60
CA GLY A 849 -25.25 -24.90 -29.62
C GLY A 849 -24.51 -24.13 -30.71
N ALA A 850 -24.69 -22.80 -30.76
CA ALA A 850 -24.02 -21.90 -31.71
C ALA A 850 -22.81 -21.17 -31.12
N GLN A 851 -22.36 -21.55 -29.92
CA GLN A 851 -21.24 -20.93 -29.21
C GLN A 851 -20.11 -21.95 -29.03
N GLU A 852 -18.87 -21.48 -29.16
CA GLU A 852 -17.69 -22.31 -28.98
C GLU A 852 -16.99 -21.97 -27.65
N LEU A 853 -16.66 -23.01 -26.89
CA LEU A 853 -16.14 -22.92 -25.53
C LEU A 853 -14.74 -23.50 -25.42
N SER A 854 -13.86 -22.84 -24.67
CA SER A 854 -12.57 -23.38 -24.22
C SER A 854 -12.70 -24.16 -22.90
N ILE A 855 -13.74 -23.85 -22.10
CA ILE A 855 -14.13 -24.61 -20.92
C ILE A 855 -15.64 -24.80 -20.95
N SER A 856 -16.12 -26.04 -20.84
CA SER A 856 -17.54 -26.37 -20.73
C SER A 856 -17.85 -27.14 -19.44
N GLY A 857 -18.70 -26.56 -18.59
CA GLY A 857 -19.32 -27.19 -17.43
C GLY A 857 -20.69 -27.74 -17.79
N LEU A 858 -20.85 -29.05 -17.68
CA LEU A 858 -22.07 -29.78 -18.05
C LEU A 858 -22.81 -30.31 -16.81
N PRO A 859 -24.12 -30.63 -16.90
CA PRO A 859 -24.86 -31.20 -15.78
C PRO A 859 -24.25 -32.54 -15.33
N THR A 860 -24.16 -32.77 -14.02
CA THR A 860 -23.66 -34.02 -13.39
C THR A 860 -24.10 -35.29 -14.12
N LEU A 861 -23.15 -36.19 -14.42
CA LEU A 861 -23.38 -37.46 -15.10
C LEU A 861 -24.46 -38.31 -14.39
N GLY A 862 -25.57 -38.57 -15.09
CA GLY A 862 -26.75 -39.27 -14.57
C GLY A 862 -26.77 -40.76 -14.95
N THR A 863 -27.63 -41.13 -15.91
CA THR A 863 -27.76 -42.50 -16.45
C THR A 863 -27.83 -42.57 -17.99
N SER A 864 -27.83 -41.41 -18.65
CA SER A 864 -27.87 -41.26 -20.11
C SER A 864 -26.50 -40.84 -20.64
N ALA A 865 -26.12 -41.33 -21.81
CA ALA A 865 -24.90 -40.91 -22.50
C ALA A 865 -24.91 -39.39 -22.80
N VAL A 866 -23.79 -38.72 -22.54
CA VAL A 866 -23.57 -37.30 -22.87
C VAL A 866 -22.60 -37.23 -24.05
N THR A 867 -23.07 -36.72 -25.19
CA THR A 867 -22.24 -36.48 -26.37
C THR A 867 -21.85 -35.02 -26.44
N VAL A 868 -20.55 -34.74 -26.51
CA VAL A 868 -19.95 -33.41 -26.53
C VAL A 868 -19.25 -33.19 -27.88
N PRO A 869 -19.82 -32.41 -28.80
CA PRO A 869 -19.20 -32.13 -30.09
C PRO A 869 -17.98 -31.22 -29.92
N LEU A 870 -16.87 -31.57 -30.56
CA LEU A 870 -15.64 -30.77 -30.56
C LEU A 870 -15.59 -29.88 -31.80
N ALA A 871 -15.30 -28.60 -31.59
CA ALA A 871 -14.84 -27.71 -32.64
C ALA A 871 -13.34 -27.92 -32.86
N VAL A 872 -12.94 -28.14 -34.12
CA VAL A 872 -11.54 -28.34 -34.49
C VAL A 872 -11.24 -27.54 -35.76
N ARG A 873 -10.25 -26.65 -35.69
CA ARG A 873 -9.71 -25.91 -36.84
C ARG A 873 -8.19 -26.04 -36.91
N VAL A 874 -7.64 -26.13 -38.12
CA VAL A 874 -6.19 -26.14 -38.36
C VAL A 874 -5.84 -25.24 -39.55
N ALA A 875 -4.76 -24.47 -39.42
CA ALA A 875 -4.34 -23.54 -40.47
C ALA A 875 -3.62 -24.22 -41.66
N GLN A 876 -3.25 -25.50 -41.53
CA GLN A 876 -2.51 -26.25 -42.55
C GLN A 876 -3.04 -27.69 -42.62
N SER A 877 -3.00 -28.29 -43.81
CA SER A 877 -3.31 -29.71 -43.99
C SER A 877 -2.14 -30.55 -43.48
N GLY A 878 -2.38 -31.50 -42.59
CA GLY A 878 -1.30 -32.25 -41.96
C GLY A 878 -1.77 -33.31 -40.97
N SER A 879 -0.80 -33.88 -40.25
CA SER A 879 -1.07 -34.84 -39.18
C SER A 879 -1.13 -34.13 -37.82
N TYR A 880 -2.16 -34.47 -37.04
CA TYR A 880 -2.46 -33.88 -35.74
C TYR A 880 -2.76 -34.98 -34.73
N THR A 881 -2.54 -34.69 -33.46
CA THR A 881 -2.84 -35.61 -32.35
C THR A 881 -3.80 -34.94 -31.38
N LEU A 882 -4.94 -35.58 -31.14
CA LEU A 882 -5.79 -35.31 -29.97
C LEU A 882 -5.23 -36.13 -28.81
N GLN A 883 -4.87 -35.47 -27.70
CA GLN A 883 -4.21 -36.11 -26.57
C GLN A 883 -4.89 -35.72 -25.26
N VAL A 884 -5.11 -36.69 -24.38
CA VAL A 884 -5.57 -36.44 -23.00
C VAL A 884 -4.45 -35.76 -22.23
N ALA A 885 -4.71 -34.54 -21.75
CA ALA A 885 -3.83 -33.86 -20.80
C ALA A 885 -4.18 -34.24 -19.36
N GLN A 886 -5.48 -34.35 -19.06
CA GLN A 886 -6.01 -34.85 -17.80
C GLN A 886 -7.33 -35.60 -18.04
N LEU A 887 -7.55 -36.71 -17.34
CA LEU A 887 -8.85 -37.36 -17.23
C LEU A 887 -9.03 -37.79 -15.78
N LEU A 888 -9.88 -37.08 -15.04
CA LEU A 888 -9.96 -37.12 -13.59
C LEU A 888 -11.38 -37.48 -13.13
N ASN A 889 -11.45 -38.20 -12.01
CA ASN A 889 -12.65 -38.42 -11.21
C ASN A 889 -13.91 -38.91 -11.97
N LEU A 890 -13.77 -39.61 -13.11
CA LEU A 890 -14.91 -40.26 -13.75
C LEU A 890 -15.58 -41.25 -12.78
N PRO A 891 -16.92 -41.28 -12.66
CA PRO A 891 -17.60 -42.24 -11.80
C PRO A 891 -17.36 -43.68 -12.27
N LEU A 892 -17.38 -44.64 -11.34
CA LEU A 892 -17.15 -46.05 -11.66
C LEU A 892 -18.14 -46.55 -12.74
N GLY A 893 -17.60 -47.26 -13.73
CA GLY A 893 -18.36 -47.77 -14.87
C GLY A 893 -18.67 -46.76 -15.97
N TRP A 894 -18.19 -45.51 -15.89
CA TRP A 894 -18.22 -44.55 -17.00
C TRP A 894 -16.92 -44.56 -17.80
N THR A 895 -17.04 -44.33 -19.10
CA THR A 895 -15.92 -44.10 -20.03
C THR A 895 -15.99 -42.74 -20.69
N ALA A 896 -14.87 -42.28 -21.26
CA ALA A 896 -14.81 -41.13 -22.15
C ALA A 896 -14.27 -41.60 -23.51
N THR A 897 -15.13 -41.62 -24.52
CA THR A 897 -14.84 -42.22 -25.83
C THR A 897 -14.82 -41.15 -26.93
N LEU A 898 -13.65 -40.89 -27.52
CA LEU A 898 -13.51 -40.03 -28.69
C LEU A 898 -14.03 -40.75 -29.94
N ARG A 899 -14.80 -40.05 -30.76
CA ARG A 899 -15.29 -40.50 -32.06
C ARG A 899 -14.77 -39.59 -33.17
N ASP A 900 -14.30 -40.17 -34.25
CA ASP A 900 -13.95 -39.48 -35.50
C ASP A 900 -14.89 -39.97 -36.62
N ALA A 901 -15.88 -39.14 -36.95
CA ALA A 901 -16.91 -39.45 -37.94
C ALA A 901 -16.39 -39.49 -39.39
N GLN A 902 -15.17 -39.00 -39.67
CA GLN A 902 -14.56 -39.10 -41.00
C GLN A 902 -13.85 -40.44 -41.21
N THR A 903 -13.28 -41.03 -40.15
CA THR A 903 -12.56 -42.32 -40.22
C THR A 903 -13.39 -43.50 -39.70
N GLY A 904 -14.48 -43.23 -38.96
CA GLY A 904 -15.23 -44.23 -38.21
C GLY A 904 -14.52 -44.69 -36.93
N ALA A 905 -13.41 -44.06 -36.54
CA ALA A 905 -12.65 -44.46 -35.35
C ALA A 905 -13.41 -44.14 -34.06
N VAL A 906 -13.33 -45.07 -33.10
CA VAL A 906 -13.91 -44.98 -31.77
C VAL A 906 -12.81 -45.36 -30.78
N VAL A 907 -12.42 -44.43 -29.90
CA VAL A 907 -11.22 -44.52 -29.07
C VAL A 907 -11.57 -44.25 -27.61
N ASP A 908 -11.44 -45.27 -26.77
CA ASP A 908 -11.49 -45.13 -25.31
C ASP A 908 -10.27 -44.32 -24.84
N LEU A 909 -10.52 -43.13 -24.28
CA LEU A 909 -9.47 -42.20 -23.85
C LEU A 909 -8.80 -42.58 -22.53
N GLN A 910 -9.37 -43.52 -21.77
CA GLN A 910 -8.74 -44.09 -20.56
C GLN A 910 -7.71 -45.17 -20.93
N GLN A 911 -8.00 -45.96 -21.97
CA GLN A 911 -7.09 -47.01 -22.47
C GLN A 911 -6.08 -46.49 -23.50
N GLN A 912 -6.51 -45.59 -24.38
CA GLN A 912 -5.69 -44.98 -25.43
C GLN A 912 -5.76 -43.44 -25.34
N PRO A 913 -4.94 -42.81 -24.46
CA PRO A 913 -4.99 -41.37 -24.20
C PRO A 913 -4.45 -40.48 -25.35
N SER A 914 -4.25 -41.02 -26.55
CA SER A 914 -3.88 -40.26 -27.74
C SER A 914 -4.44 -40.87 -29.04
N TYR A 915 -5.00 -40.01 -29.89
CA TYR A 915 -5.48 -40.36 -31.22
C TYR A 915 -4.82 -39.47 -32.26
N ARG A 916 -4.05 -40.08 -33.17
CA ARG A 916 -3.35 -39.38 -34.26
C ARG A 916 -4.11 -39.58 -35.57
N CYS A 917 -4.41 -38.49 -36.26
CA CYS A 917 -5.12 -38.50 -37.53
C CYS A 917 -4.52 -37.49 -38.52
N SER A 918 -5.10 -37.41 -39.72
CA SER A 918 -4.88 -36.33 -40.67
C SER A 918 -6.08 -35.39 -40.68
N ILE A 919 -5.82 -34.08 -40.76
CA ILE A 919 -6.84 -33.01 -40.83
C ILE A 919 -6.46 -32.09 -42.00
N VAL A 920 -7.46 -31.61 -42.73
CA VAL A 920 -7.31 -30.66 -43.86
C VAL A 920 -7.38 -29.23 -43.32
N ALA A 921 -6.67 -28.29 -43.93
CA ALA A 921 -6.73 -26.87 -43.57
C ALA A 921 -8.17 -26.33 -43.61
N GLY A 922 -8.55 -25.57 -42.57
CA GLY A 922 -9.91 -25.06 -42.37
C GLY A 922 -10.57 -25.64 -41.12
N GLU A 923 -11.90 -25.71 -41.12
CA GLU A 923 -12.70 -26.33 -40.07
C GLU A 923 -12.94 -27.83 -40.35
N ALA A 924 -13.09 -28.63 -39.28
CA ALA A 924 -13.55 -30.01 -39.34
C ALA A 924 -14.93 -30.18 -38.65
N PRO A 925 -16.00 -29.49 -39.12
CA PRO A 925 -17.27 -29.39 -38.43
C PRO A 925 -17.95 -30.75 -38.29
N GLY A 926 -18.42 -31.08 -37.09
CA GLY A 926 -19.10 -32.34 -36.79
C GLY A 926 -18.24 -33.60 -36.89
N ARG A 927 -16.94 -33.50 -37.21
CA ARG A 927 -16.06 -34.67 -37.34
C ARG A 927 -15.76 -35.32 -36.00
N PHE A 928 -15.51 -34.53 -34.96
CA PHE A 928 -15.02 -35.02 -33.68
C PHE A 928 -16.04 -34.81 -32.56
N ALA A 929 -16.22 -35.82 -31.71
CA ALA A 929 -17.02 -35.70 -30.48
C ALA A 929 -16.46 -36.63 -29.40
N VAL A 930 -16.59 -36.23 -28.13
CA VAL A 930 -16.40 -37.13 -26.99
C VAL A 930 -17.76 -37.60 -26.51
N VAL A 931 -17.93 -38.90 -26.32
CA VAL A 931 -19.10 -39.47 -25.65
C VAL A 931 -18.69 -39.96 -24.27
N PHE A 932 -19.32 -39.40 -23.25
CA PHE A 932 -19.29 -39.94 -21.90
C PHE A 932 -20.50 -40.87 -21.76
N ASP A 933 -20.26 -42.15 -21.56
CA ASP A 933 -21.32 -43.12 -21.32
C ASP A 933 -20.87 -44.25 -20.38
N GLN A 934 -21.86 -45.01 -19.89
CA GLN A 934 -21.60 -46.32 -19.32
C GLN A 934 -21.67 -47.34 -20.47
N PRO A 935 -20.58 -48.04 -20.82
CA PRO A 935 -20.60 -49.05 -21.87
C PRO A 935 -21.46 -50.23 -21.42
N ARG A 936 -22.74 -50.22 -21.79
CA ARG A 936 -23.58 -51.41 -21.71
C ARG A 936 -22.94 -52.49 -22.57
N VAL A 937 -22.77 -53.69 -22.01
CA VAL A 937 -22.31 -54.86 -22.76
C VAL A 937 -23.37 -55.24 -23.79
N THR A 938 -23.27 -54.65 -24.98
CA THR A 938 -24.06 -54.97 -26.16
C THR A 938 -23.69 -56.37 -26.62
N ALA A 939 -24.42 -57.38 -26.13
CA ALA A 939 -24.37 -58.79 -26.52
C ALA A 939 -22.94 -59.32 -26.81
N THR A 940 -22.33 -59.99 -25.83
CA THR A 940 -21.03 -60.68 -26.01
C THR A 940 -21.03 -61.48 -27.32
N ALA A 941 -19.87 -61.58 -27.99
CA ALA A 941 -19.78 -62.12 -29.36
C ALA A 941 -20.60 -63.41 -29.63
N PRO A 942 -20.70 -64.41 -28.71
CA PRO A 942 -21.59 -65.55 -28.88
C PRO A 942 -23.07 -65.18 -29.10
N ALA A 943 -23.60 -64.17 -28.40
CA ALA A 943 -25.00 -63.73 -28.51
C ALA A 943 -25.28 -62.92 -29.79
N GLN A 944 -24.33 -62.14 -30.31
CA GLN A 944 -24.44 -61.56 -31.66
C GLN A 944 -24.44 -62.66 -32.73
N LEU A 945 -23.55 -63.65 -32.59
CA LEU A 945 -23.47 -64.79 -33.50
C LEU A 945 -24.76 -65.63 -33.45
N GLU A 946 -25.33 -65.83 -32.26
CA GLU A 946 -26.60 -66.53 -32.08
C GLU A 946 -27.79 -65.76 -32.68
N ALA A 947 -27.78 -64.43 -32.65
CA ALA A 947 -28.81 -63.60 -33.29
C ALA A 947 -28.71 -63.59 -34.83
N ALA A 948 -27.51 -63.79 -35.39
CA ALA A 948 -27.26 -63.81 -36.82
C ALA A 948 -27.74 -65.10 -37.53
N VAL A 949 -28.09 -66.15 -36.79
CA VAL A 949 -28.62 -67.42 -37.32
C VAL A 949 -30.10 -67.55 -36.98
N SER A 950 -30.94 -67.82 -37.98
CA SER A 950 -32.38 -68.03 -37.80
C SER A 950 -32.85 -69.37 -38.37
N VAL A 951 -33.93 -69.92 -37.84
CA VAL A 951 -34.52 -71.22 -38.24
C VAL A 951 -36.01 -71.01 -38.44
N TYR A 952 -36.48 -71.05 -39.68
CA TYR A 952 -37.89 -70.76 -40.02
C TYR A 952 -38.41 -71.60 -41.21
N PRO A 953 -39.70 -71.98 -41.25
CA PRO A 953 -40.65 -71.93 -40.14
C PRO A 953 -40.21 -72.86 -38.99
N ASN A 954 -40.66 -72.57 -37.78
CA ASN A 954 -40.33 -73.35 -36.58
C ASN A 954 -41.51 -73.24 -35.60
N PRO A 955 -42.40 -74.25 -35.51
CA PRO A 955 -42.28 -75.59 -36.06
C PRO A 955 -42.19 -75.70 -37.59
N ALA A 956 -41.51 -76.74 -38.06
CA ALA A 956 -41.22 -77.03 -39.45
C ALA A 956 -41.93 -78.30 -39.94
N ARG A 957 -42.26 -78.36 -41.23
CA ARG A 957 -42.92 -79.51 -41.86
C ARG A 957 -42.26 -79.82 -43.21
N GLY A 958 -41.61 -80.97 -43.33
CA GLY A 958 -40.93 -81.44 -44.55
C GLY A 958 -39.60 -80.74 -44.88
N THR A 959 -39.51 -79.41 -44.70
CA THR A 959 -38.27 -78.62 -44.85
C THR A 959 -38.21 -77.51 -43.80
N VAL A 960 -37.00 -76.99 -43.55
CA VAL A 960 -36.79 -75.75 -42.78
C VAL A 960 -35.71 -74.90 -43.43
N THR A 961 -35.86 -73.58 -43.41
CA THR A 961 -34.85 -72.63 -43.90
C THR A 961 -33.97 -72.17 -42.74
N LEU A 962 -32.67 -72.35 -42.90
CA LEU A 962 -31.64 -71.79 -42.04
C LEU A 962 -31.21 -70.43 -42.62
N GLY A 963 -31.55 -69.34 -41.93
CA GLY A 963 -30.97 -68.03 -42.18
C GLY A 963 -29.54 -67.96 -41.61
N LEU A 964 -28.61 -67.42 -42.39
CA LEU A 964 -27.18 -67.37 -42.06
C LEU A 964 -26.62 -65.96 -42.26
N PRO A 965 -25.56 -65.57 -41.51
CA PRO A 965 -24.75 -64.40 -41.86
C PRO A 965 -24.11 -64.59 -43.25
N ALA A 966 -23.62 -63.50 -43.83
CA ALA A 966 -23.00 -63.49 -45.16
C ALA A 966 -21.61 -64.14 -45.16
N ALA A 967 -21.56 -65.47 -45.01
CA ALA A 967 -20.35 -66.27 -45.07
C ALA A 967 -19.69 -66.21 -46.46
N THR A 968 -18.36 -66.32 -46.50
CA THR A 968 -17.55 -66.37 -47.73
C THR A 968 -17.04 -67.79 -48.06
N ARG A 969 -17.42 -68.78 -47.25
CA ARG A 969 -17.03 -70.19 -47.37
C ARG A 969 -18.21 -71.10 -47.01
N PRO A 970 -18.23 -72.37 -47.45
CA PRO A 970 -19.24 -73.33 -47.00
C PRO A 970 -19.18 -73.55 -45.49
N VAL A 971 -20.33 -73.75 -44.85
CA VAL A 971 -20.44 -73.98 -43.40
C VAL A 971 -21.07 -75.34 -43.10
N GLN A 972 -20.72 -75.95 -41.97
CA GLN A 972 -21.27 -77.25 -41.59
C GLN A 972 -22.51 -77.06 -40.70
N VAL A 973 -23.62 -77.67 -41.11
CA VAL A 973 -24.86 -77.74 -40.35
C VAL A 973 -25.11 -79.17 -39.91
N SER A 974 -25.50 -79.36 -38.65
CA SER A 974 -25.82 -80.65 -38.06
C SER A 974 -27.15 -80.56 -37.31
N ILE A 975 -28.06 -81.51 -37.50
CA ILE A 975 -29.28 -81.63 -36.69
C ILE A 975 -29.05 -82.76 -35.69
N LEU A 976 -29.28 -82.47 -34.41
CA LEU A 976 -29.12 -83.40 -33.30
C LEU A 976 -30.48 -83.71 -32.66
N ASN A 977 -30.72 -84.97 -32.32
CA ASN A 977 -31.93 -85.39 -31.61
C ASN A 977 -31.86 -85.05 -30.10
N ALA A 978 -32.91 -85.36 -29.35
CA ALA A 978 -32.99 -85.12 -27.91
C ALA A 978 -31.93 -85.88 -27.06
N LEU A 979 -31.24 -86.88 -27.63
CA LEU A 979 -30.13 -87.61 -27.00
C LEU A 979 -28.75 -87.03 -27.40
N GLY A 980 -28.70 -85.91 -28.14
CA GLY A 980 -27.47 -85.33 -28.65
C GLY A 980 -26.83 -86.12 -29.81
N GLN A 981 -27.54 -87.09 -30.39
CA GLN A 981 -27.05 -87.86 -31.55
C GLN A 981 -27.33 -87.08 -32.84
N GLN A 982 -26.33 -87.02 -33.72
CA GLN A 982 -26.37 -86.33 -34.99
C GLN A 982 -27.17 -87.12 -36.03
N VAL A 983 -28.36 -86.63 -36.38
CA VAL A 983 -29.34 -87.31 -37.27
C VAL A 983 -29.37 -86.76 -38.70
N LEU A 984 -28.86 -85.55 -38.92
CA LEU A 984 -28.62 -84.99 -40.25
C LEU A 984 -27.31 -84.20 -40.23
N THR A 985 -26.54 -84.28 -41.33
CA THR A 985 -25.33 -83.47 -41.52
C THR A 985 -25.30 -82.96 -42.95
N GLN A 986 -25.06 -81.67 -43.13
CA GLN A 986 -24.95 -81.07 -44.45
C GLN A 986 -23.90 -79.95 -44.43
N VAL A 987 -22.98 -79.98 -45.39
CA VAL A 987 -22.14 -78.82 -45.71
C VAL A 987 -22.94 -77.97 -46.68
N VAL A 988 -23.18 -76.71 -46.34
CA VAL A 988 -24.02 -75.80 -47.12
C VAL A 988 -23.16 -74.70 -47.75
N ALA A 989 -23.42 -74.39 -49.01
CA ALA A 989 -22.74 -73.31 -49.73
C ALA A 989 -23.03 -71.94 -49.08
N PRO A 990 -22.12 -70.95 -49.21
CA PRO A 990 -22.32 -69.61 -48.64
C PRO A 990 -23.53 -68.90 -49.27
N ALA A 991 -24.66 -68.93 -48.56
CA ALA A 991 -25.91 -68.29 -48.93
C ALA A 991 -26.63 -67.79 -47.67
N ARG A 992 -27.33 -66.64 -47.76
CA ARG A 992 -28.02 -66.01 -46.61
C ARG A 992 -29.23 -66.82 -46.09
N ALA A 993 -29.76 -67.73 -46.90
CA ALA A 993 -30.85 -68.62 -46.55
C ALA A 993 -30.62 -69.97 -47.23
N VAL A 994 -30.69 -71.06 -46.48
CA VAL A 994 -30.48 -72.43 -47.00
C VAL A 994 -31.63 -73.34 -46.56
N PRO A 995 -32.36 -73.99 -47.50
CA PRO A 995 -33.34 -75.01 -47.15
C PRO A 995 -32.64 -76.33 -46.75
N LEU A 996 -33.09 -76.92 -45.64
CA LEU A 996 -32.67 -78.23 -45.14
C LEU A 996 -33.87 -79.21 -45.24
N PRO A 997 -33.68 -80.41 -45.84
CA PRO A 997 -34.74 -81.42 -45.91
C PRO A 997 -34.91 -82.12 -44.55
N LEU A 998 -36.17 -82.27 -44.13
CA LEU A 998 -36.55 -82.92 -42.87
C LEU A 998 -37.36 -84.21 -43.07
N GLN A 999 -37.62 -84.62 -44.32
CA GLN A 999 -38.52 -85.72 -44.69
C GLN A 999 -38.12 -87.10 -44.14
N GLN A 1000 -36.87 -87.27 -43.68
CA GLN A 1000 -36.35 -88.51 -43.09
C GLN A 1000 -36.27 -88.46 -41.55
N LEU A 1001 -36.68 -87.35 -40.92
CA LEU A 1001 -36.66 -87.17 -39.47
C LEU A 1001 -38.07 -87.34 -38.90
N ALA A 1002 -38.15 -88.00 -37.74
CA ALA A 1002 -39.41 -88.16 -37.01
C ALA A 1002 -39.90 -86.82 -36.42
N LYS A 1003 -41.19 -86.76 -36.07
CA LYS A 1003 -41.77 -85.61 -35.36
C LYS A 1003 -41.15 -85.48 -33.97
N GLY A 1004 -40.80 -84.27 -33.54
CA GLY A 1004 -40.14 -84.06 -32.26
C GLY A 1004 -39.34 -82.77 -32.14
N VAL A 1005 -38.55 -82.66 -31.07
CA VAL A 1005 -37.68 -81.51 -30.79
C VAL A 1005 -36.22 -81.89 -31.06
N TYR A 1006 -35.54 -81.03 -31.81
CA TYR A 1006 -34.16 -81.20 -32.28
C TYR A 1006 -33.33 -79.94 -32.00
N SER A 1007 -32.01 -80.06 -32.09
CA SER A 1007 -31.07 -78.94 -32.05
C SER A 1007 -30.35 -78.81 -33.38
N VAL A 1008 -30.47 -77.68 -34.06
CA VAL A 1008 -29.72 -77.34 -35.27
C VAL A 1008 -28.43 -76.63 -34.83
N ARG A 1009 -27.30 -77.31 -35.00
CA ARG A 1009 -25.96 -76.80 -34.73
C ARG A 1009 -25.32 -76.31 -36.03
N VAL A 1010 -24.85 -75.07 -36.04
CA VAL A 1010 -24.13 -74.45 -37.17
C VAL A 1010 -22.70 -74.16 -36.72
N ALA A 1011 -21.71 -74.66 -37.46
CA ALA A 1011 -20.30 -74.33 -37.27
C ALA A 1011 -19.92 -73.18 -38.22
N LEU A 1012 -19.85 -71.97 -37.68
CA LEU A 1012 -19.36 -70.77 -38.36
C LEU A 1012 -17.87 -70.55 -38.03
N PRO A 1013 -17.10 -69.83 -38.87
CA PRO A 1013 -15.71 -69.47 -38.56
C PRO A 1013 -15.54 -68.74 -37.22
N GLU A 1014 -16.55 -67.99 -36.80
CA GLU A 1014 -16.57 -67.18 -35.58
C GLU A 1014 -17.07 -67.96 -34.34
N GLY A 1015 -17.59 -69.19 -34.52
CA GLY A 1015 -18.06 -70.03 -33.42
C GLY A 1015 -19.16 -71.04 -33.79
N THR A 1016 -19.54 -71.86 -32.80
CA THR A 1016 -20.74 -72.73 -32.92
C THR A 1016 -21.98 -71.97 -32.45
N VAL A 1017 -23.03 -71.97 -33.28
CA VAL A 1017 -24.40 -71.59 -32.86
C VAL A 1017 -25.27 -72.83 -32.77
N THR A 1018 -26.17 -72.89 -31.78
CA THR A 1018 -27.19 -73.96 -31.68
C THR A 1018 -28.57 -73.33 -31.53
N LYS A 1019 -29.54 -73.76 -32.35
CA LYS A 1019 -30.94 -73.32 -32.29
C LYS A 1019 -31.88 -74.52 -32.12
N ARG A 1020 -32.92 -74.36 -31.31
CA ARG A 1020 -34.01 -75.34 -31.20
C ARG A 1020 -34.80 -75.40 -32.50
N LEU A 1021 -35.09 -76.61 -32.98
CA LEU A 1021 -36.00 -76.91 -34.08
C LEU A 1021 -37.12 -77.82 -33.55
N VAL A 1022 -38.35 -77.59 -34.01
CA VAL A 1022 -39.50 -78.49 -33.79
C VAL A 1022 -39.97 -78.99 -35.14
N ILE A 1023 -40.20 -80.30 -35.27
CA ILE A 1023 -40.69 -80.95 -36.50
C ILE A 1023 -42.08 -81.52 -36.23
N GLU A 1024 -43.05 -81.14 -37.07
CA GLU A 1024 -44.49 -81.45 -36.95
C GLU A 1024 -45.05 -82.43 -37.98
#